data_AF-A0A7C6J2R0-F1
#
_entry.id   AF-A0A7C6J2R0-F1
#
_cell.length_a   1.000
_cell.length_b   1.000
_cell.length_c   1.000
_cell.angle_alpha   90.00
_cell.angle_beta   90.00
_cell.angle_gamma   90.00
#
_symmetry.space_group_name_H-M   'P 1'
#
loop_
_entity.id
_entity.type
_entity.pdbx_description
1 polymer ?
#
loop_
_entity_poly.entity_id
_entity_poly.type
_entity_poly.pdbx_seq_one_letter_code
_entity_poly.pdbx_strand_id
1 'polypeptide(L)'
;MNRFCRVFSPGARGSLFILLFLTFVFTAAGSGSATVGELGDFLPRGSKIIQVISDARFDHDDDLEYLALYSLRGRFGLILLDRGNNQRYSVIFQKNLGDGSPKTEGRAGFGDTAYTYRILQNADLDGDGILEFWTIFQPADSSSAEMTMYKFRNQHYSQMFSVRAGYDLQFIDYQGKLVIHEVNGPEQGEVAIQSKIWNPRTNVLEAIDTSYRMTQKDYLTFARSRRRPCLFSPTANTGGQIRDIEYCWGESLNSLQEIPQGEKAISSLLPENAFLLEIVLDPAFSPYVEKSYVFTYQVPDKTNSKRVLLLAAQATWDFENARYQLTPLPFQAYGLARDPEGNLYKSLYILPGNAFNHLALLGNGERLSSLKLAILNNNGLFFEEAAVFNGDFHLQFVERFNFTDFSYHYEVITADRAKNKVNVKKWRAVPEGVYDEVGRFELVKEESYQNTREYKSIYYRIEEPVWLREGYEESIFRSFNRPQINPFTSGIPEPDFSGRLVEYIFKYMTPLRIHQWVYWEDGKGNEEALLLLRTDQAFWPPAYSLGFLYRHEDGISLDTFGPSSLVIGDGNPLSGVYLGDITGDGRSELLVLSREYDFETGKNWLHLNIMEKQGRKWRRIHDRDIQYDDLRLYKTGDEIWLFGYLQGEAKVVKNAVYPFIWENGRFNYLQKTVVENFARYLETLPGEKTDLLDEEFLLFPGPPGGRILEGGTFPVLVGPEETTALFPR
;
A
#
# COMPACT_ATOMS: atom_id res chain seq x y z
N MET A 1 -15.50 33.02 -2.90
CA MET A 1 -15.57 34.32 -3.63
C MET A 1 -14.31 35.12 -3.36
N ASN A 2 -13.73 35.66 -4.44
CA ASN A 2 -12.71 36.73 -4.54
C ASN A 2 -11.23 36.48 -4.14
N ARG A 3 -10.45 36.34 -5.22
CA ARG A 3 -9.02 36.61 -5.44
C ARG A 3 -8.55 37.95 -4.82
N PHE A 4 -7.27 38.05 -4.47
CA PHE A 4 -6.31 38.98 -5.11
C PHE A 4 -4.85 38.75 -4.66
N CYS A 5 -3.94 39.14 -5.54
CA CYS A 5 -2.55 38.72 -5.70
C CYS A 5 -1.50 39.57 -4.95
N ARG A 6 -0.32 38.95 -4.76
CA ARG A 6 1.09 39.41 -4.85
C ARG A 6 1.41 40.93 -4.90
N VAL A 7 2.54 41.33 -4.27
CA VAL A 7 3.79 41.83 -4.93
C VAL A 7 4.88 42.25 -3.90
N PHE A 8 6.07 41.65 -4.06
CA PHE A 8 7.48 42.04 -3.83
C PHE A 8 8.03 42.88 -2.64
N SER A 9 9.24 42.46 -2.22
CA SER A 9 10.27 42.97 -1.27
C SER A 9 11.02 44.23 -1.79
N PRO A 10 12.15 44.74 -1.23
CA PRO A 10 12.96 44.40 -0.03
C PRO A 10 13.42 45.63 0.83
N GLY A 11 13.98 45.40 2.02
CA GLY A 11 14.76 46.43 2.73
C GLY A 11 14.94 46.19 4.23
N ALA A 12 16.10 45.65 4.61
CA ALA A 12 16.50 45.37 5.98
C ALA A 12 16.61 46.61 6.87
N ARG A 13 16.26 46.43 8.16
CA ARG A 13 16.83 47.02 9.40
C ARG A 13 15.85 46.68 10.53
N GLY A 14 16.02 45.59 11.26
CA GLY A 14 17.02 45.49 12.32
C GLY A 14 16.62 46.38 13.49
N SER A 15 15.85 45.83 14.46
CA SER A 15 15.69 46.27 15.88
C SER A 15 14.27 46.24 16.48
N LEU A 16 13.20 45.88 15.75
CA LEU A 16 11.82 45.97 16.29
C LEU A 16 11.07 44.65 16.56
N PHE A 17 11.72 43.49 16.45
CA PHE A 17 11.04 42.18 16.55
C PHE A 17 11.11 41.51 17.93
N ILE A 18 11.80 42.11 18.90
CA ILE A 18 11.96 41.53 20.25
C ILE A 18 10.97 42.13 21.27
N LEU A 19 10.30 43.25 20.95
CA LEU A 19 9.41 43.94 21.90
C LEU A 19 7.90 43.67 21.69
N LEU A 20 7.49 43.06 20.57
CA LEU A 20 6.06 42.82 20.27
C LEU A 20 5.58 41.41 20.64
N PHE A 21 6.48 40.53 21.06
CA PHE A 21 6.15 39.17 21.54
C PHE A 21 5.89 39.09 23.06
N LEU A 22 6.09 40.20 23.79
CA LEU A 22 6.03 40.23 25.26
C LEU A 22 4.87 41.05 25.84
N THR A 23 4.01 41.63 25.01
CA THR A 23 2.85 42.45 25.45
C THR A 23 1.50 42.01 24.89
N PHE A 24 1.36 40.75 24.45
CA PHE A 24 0.05 40.10 24.27
C PHE A 24 -0.27 39.06 25.35
N VAL A 25 0.47 39.11 26.46
CA VAL A 25 0.07 38.50 27.73
C VAL A 25 -0.48 39.64 28.57
N PHE A 26 -1.71 39.50 29.07
CA PHE A 26 -2.50 40.47 29.85
C PHE A 26 -3.26 41.54 29.06
N THR A 27 -4.42 41.18 28.49
CA THR A 27 -5.74 41.74 28.85
C THR A 27 -6.83 41.21 27.91
N ALA A 28 -7.59 40.20 28.36
CA ALA A 28 -8.98 39.98 28.00
C ALA A 28 -9.60 38.97 28.98
N ALA A 29 -10.08 39.47 30.12
CA ALA A 29 -11.03 38.75 30.94
C ALA A 29 -12.43 38.97 30.34
N GLY A 30 -13.17 37.89 30.04
CA GLY A 30 -14.61 37.99 29.77
C GLY A 30 -15.21 36.94 28.82
N SER A 31 -15.21 35.67 29.21
CA SER A 31 -16.32 34.68 29.06
C SER A 31 -15.71 33.27 29.12
N GLY A 32 -15.84 32.61 30.27
CA GLY A 32 -15.17 31.35 30.57
C GLY A 32 -15.63 30.19 29.70
N SER A 33 -14.73 29.67 28.87
CA SER A 33 -14.57 28.22 28.76
C SER A 33 -13.49 27.82 29.76
N ALA A 34 -13.73 26.74 30.50
CA ALA A 34 -12.71 26.20 31.40
C ALA A 34 -11.48 25.81 30.56
N THR A 35 -10.33 26.38 30.89
CA THR A 35 -9.03 26.01 30.33
C THR A 35 -8.82 24.51 30.48
N VAL A 36 -8.69 23.84 29.35
CA VAL A 36 -8.28 22.44 29.17
C VAL A 36 -6.95 22.23 29.88
N GLY A 37 -6.85 21.22 30.75
CA GLY A 37 -5.64 20.97 31.54
C GLY A 37 -4.47 20.56 30.67
N GLU A 38 -3.29 21.12 30.92
CA GLU A 38 -2.05 20.69 30.27
C GLU A 38 -1.69 19.27 30.77
N LEU A 39 -0.94 18.49 29.97
CA LEU A 39 -0.47 17.14 30.37
C LEU A 39 0.18 17.14 31.77
N GLY A 40 0.86 18.25 32.13
CA GLY A 40 1.48 18.45 33.44
C GLY A 40 0.51 18.55 34.62
N ASP A 41 -0.76 18.89 34.39
CA ASP A 41 -1.79 18.98 35.44
C ASP A 41 -2.20 17.61 36.00
N PHE A 42 -1.97 16.55 35.22
CA PHE A 42 -2.26 15.16 35.57
C PHE A 42 -1.06 14.43 36.17
N LEU A 43 0.09 15.11 36.23
CA LEU A 43 1.28 14.60 36.87
C LEU A 43 1.41 15.15 38.30
N PRO A 44 2.08 14.44 39.21
CA PRO A 44 2.38 14.99 40.53
C PRO A 44 3.06 16.36 40.43
N ARG A 45 2.61 17.34 41.22
CA ARG A 45 3.17 18.70 41.17
C ARG A 45 4.68 18.71 41.35
N GLY A 46 5.37 19.40 40.45
CA GLY A 46 6.84 19.49 40.43
C GLY A 46 7.54 18.30 39.76
N SER A 47 6.78 17.41 39.12
CA SER A 47 7.35 16.35 38.28
C SER A 47 7.96 16.92 37.00
N LYS A 48 9.00 16.24 36.52
CA LYS A 48 9.63 16.48 35.22
C LYS A 48 9.26 15.33 34.29
N ILE A 49 8.70 15.65 33.13
CA ILE A 49 8.48 14.68 32.06
C ILE A 49 9.84 14.27 31.49
N ILE A 50 10.08 12.96 31.43
CA ILE A 50 11.32 12.37 30.92
C ILE A 50 11.09 11.86 29.49
N GLN A 51 10.00 11.14 29.26
CA GLN A 51 9.60 10.61 27.95
C GLN A 51 8.08 10.64 27.83
N VAL A 52 7.57 10.85 26.61
CA VAL A 52 6.14 10.75 26.28
C VAL A 52 6.00 10.02 24.96
N ILE A 53 5.07 9.08 24.91
CA ILE A 53 4.61 8.40 23.70
C ILE A 53 3.14 8.76 23.53
N SER A 54 2.76 9.16 22.32
CA SER A 54 1.39 9.52 21.98
C SER A 54 0.97 8.72 20.77
N ASP A 55 -0.08 7.92 20.94
CA ASP A 55 -0.63 6.99 19.95
C ASP A 55 -2.08 6.69 20.36
N ALA A 56 -2.97 6.40 19.41
CA ALA A 56 -4.37 6.02 19.66
C ALA A 56 -4.52 4.50 19.90
N ARG A 57 -3.47 3.73 19.60
CA ARG A 57 -3.51 2.27 19.66
C ARG A 57 -3.21 1.74 21.05
N PHE A 58 -3.29 2.55 22.12
CA PHE A 58 -3.15 2.00 23.47
C PHE A 58 -4.44 1.32 23.96
N ASP A 59 -5.56 1.52 23.27
CA ASP A 59 -6.75 0.70 23.45
C ASP A 59 -7.52 0.49 22.12
N HIS A 60 -8.84 0.34 22.20
CA HIS A 60 -9.70 0.01 21.05
C HIS A 60 -10.43 1.20 20.45
N ASP A 61 -10.35 2.38 21.07
CA ASP A 61 -10.97 3.57 20.52
C ASP A 61 -9.99 4.35 19.63
N ASP A 62 -10.51 5.38 18.97
CA ASP A 62 -9.74 6.22 18.05
C ASP A 62 -9.26 7.52 18.73
N ASP A 63 -9.49 7.67 20.05
CA ASP A 63 -9.01 8.82 20.81
C ASP A 63 -7.48 8.71 21.01
N LEU A 64 -6.83 9.79 21.44
CA LEU A 64 -5.35 9.86 21.48
C LEU A 64 -4.84 9.69 22.90
N GLU A 65 -4.07 8.63 23.18
CA GLU A 65 -3.50 8.40 24.51
C GLU A 65 -2.09 9.00 24.64
N TYR A 66 -1.68 9.19 25.89
CA TYR A 66 -0.37 9.69 26.28
C TYR A 66 0.23 8.82 27.37
N LEU A 67 1.24 8.02 27.02
CA LEU A 67 2.07 7.29 27.97
C LEU A 67 3.26 8.16 28.37
N ALA A 68 3.24 8.68 29.59
CA ALA A 68 4.26 9.57 30.11
C ALA A 68 5.10 8.92 31.22
N LEU A 69 6.41 8.91 31.01
CA LEU A 69 7.41 8.66 32.05
C LEU A 69 7.80 9.99 32.69
N TYR A 70 7.65 10.10 34.00
CA TYR A 70 8.00 11.29 34.77
C TYR A 70 8.94 10.95 35.94
N SER A 71 9.66 11.97 36.40
CA SER A 71 10.49 11.92 37.61
C SER A 71 10.06 13.00 38.60
N LEU A 72 9.95 12.63 39.88
CA LEU A 72 9.71 13.54 40.99
C LEU A 72 10.74 13.26 42.09
N ARG A 73 11.67 14.20 42.30
CA ARG A 73 12.73 14.11 43.33
C ARG A 73 13.55 12.80 43.26
N GLY A 74 13.85 12.33 42.05
CA GLY A 74 14.64 11.10 41.83
C GLY A 74 13.80 9.81 41.74
N ARG A 75 12.50 9.89 42.06
CA ARG A 75 11.55 8.78 41.94
C ARG A 75 10.83 8.81 40.60
N PHE A 76 10.80 7.69 39.91
CA PHE A 76 10.22 7.58 38.57
C PHE A 76 8.84 6.95 38.61
N GLY A 77 7.97 7.40 37.71
CA GLY A 77 6.63 6.87 37.55
C GLY A 77 6.17 6.92 36.10
N LEU A 78 5.24 6.02 35.78
CA LEU A 78 4.50 5.98 34.52
C LEU A 78 3.07 6.40 34.78
N ILE A 79 2.50 7.11 33.82
CA ILE A 79 1.07 7.33 33.72
C ILE A 79 0.65 7.19 32.26
N LEU A 80 -0.45 6.49 32.01
CA LEU A 80 -1.12 6.46 30.72
C LEU A 80 -2.42 7.23 30.86
N LEU A 81 -2.59 8.20 29.96
CA LEU A 81 -3.74 9.10 29.96
C LEU A 81 -4.51 8.92 28.67
N ASP A 82 -5.82 8.70 28.76
CA ASP A 82 -6.73 8.72 27.63
C ASP A 82 -7.30 10.13 27.47
N ARG A 83 -7.29 10.64 26.23
CA ARG A 83 -7.84 11.95 25.88
C ARG A 83 -9.22 11.77 25.23
N GLY A 84 -10.18 11.30 26.01
CA GLY A 84 -11.55 11.13 25.55
C GLY A 84 -12.15 12.37 24.87
N ASN A 85 -13.16 12.14 24.03
CA ASN A 85 -13.94 13.11 23.25
C ASN A 85 -14.27 14.50 23.87
N ASN A 86 -14.32 14.63 25.19
CA ASN A 86 -14.56 15.90 25.90
C ASN A 86 -13.27 16.71 26.19
N GLN A 87 -12.12 16.35 25.60
CA GLN A 87 -10.80 16.97 25.84
C GLN A 87 -10.37 16.98 27.32
N ARG A 88 -10.82 16.02 28.12
CA ARG A 88 -10.38 15.83 29.50
C ARG A 88 -9.57 14.54 29.57
N TYR A 89 -8.38 14.62 30.18
CA TYR A 89 -7.56 13.44 30.40
C TYR A 89 -8.16 12.55 31.51
N SER A 90 -8.25 11.26 31.24
CA SER A 90 -8.58 10.21 32.20
C SER A 90 -7.32 9.38 32.48
N VAL A 91 -7.09 8.94 33.72
CA VAL A 91 -5.94 8.08 34.05
C VAL A 91 -6.37 6.64 33.86
N ILE A 92 -5.80 5.96 32.86
CA ILE A 92 -6.13 4.56 32.54
C ILE A 92 -5.07 3.57 33.05
N PHE A 93 -3.85 4.04 33.31
CA PHE A 93 -2.82 3.25 33.98
C PHE A 93 -1.85 4.13 34.76
N GLN A 94 -1.37 3.65 35.91
CA GLN A 94 -0.33 4.30 36.69
C GLN A 94 0.58 3.26 37.35
N LYS A 95 1.90 3.48 37.28
CA LYS A 95 2.89 2.63 37.93
C LYS A 95 4.01 3.47 38.54
N ASN A 96 4.40 3.13 39.77
CA ASN A 96 5.60 3.68 40.39
C ASN A 96 6.78 2.73 40.10
N LEU A 97 7.83 3.24 39.46
CA LEU A 97 9.05 2.49 39.15
C LEU A 97 10.05 2.51 40.31
N GLY A 98 9.89 3.44 41.27
CA GLY A 98 10.79 3.61 42.40
C GLY A 98 11.92 4.59 42.12
N ASP A 99 12.93 4.57 42.99
CA ASP A 99 14.10 5.45 42.88
C ASP A 99 15.07 4.88 41.85
N GLY A 100 15.53 5.74 40.94
CA GLY A 100 16.55 5.35 39.97
C GLY A 100 17.94 5.30 40.60
N SER A 101 18.80 4.43 40.07
CA SER A 101 20.24 4.43 40.40
C SER A 101 20.80 5.85 40.41
N PRO A 102 21.41 6.32 41.52
CA PRO A 102 21.94 7.67 41.63
C PRO A 102 23.02 7.99 40.58
N LYS A 103 23.67 6.95 40.02
CA LYS A 103 24.72 7.10 39.01
C LYS A 103 24.17 7.27 37.60
N THR A 104 23.07 6.59 37.28
CA THR A 104 22.53 6.53 35.91
C THR A 104 21.18 7.21 35.76
N GLU A 105 20.65 7.78 36.86
CA GLU A 105 19.29 8.32 36.95
C GLU A 105 18.24 7.30 36.49
N GLY A 106 18.45 6.02 36.82
CA GLY A 106 17.53 4.94 36.47
C GLY A 106 17.68 4.37 35.06
N ARG A 107 18.62 4.87 34.24
CA ARG A 107 18.88 4.33 32.90
C ARG A 107 19.71 3.06 32.97
N ALA A 108 19.38 2.10 32.12
CA ALA A 108 20.17 0.89 31.92
C ALA A 108 21.20 1.11 30.80
N GLY A 109 22.44 0.68 31.05
CA GLY A 109 23.50 0.68 30.04
C GLY A 109 23.36 -0.48 29.05
N PHE A 110 23.90 -0.29 27.85
CA PHE A 110 24.01 -1.32 26.83
C PHE A 110 25.38 -1.98 26.90
N GLY A 111 25.51 -3.06 27.69
CA GLY A 111 26.78 -3.72 27.97
C GLY A 111 27.86 -2.74 28.46
N ASP A 112 29.11 -2.95 28.06
CA ASP A 112 30.24 -2.06 28.38
C ASP A 112 30.34 -0.81 27.49
N THR A 113 29.24 -0.40 26.85
CA THR A 113 29.24 0.77 25.98
C THR A 113 28.81 2.06 26.72
N ALA A 114 29.01 3.21 26.08
CA ALA A 114 28.49 4.49 26.58
C ALA A 114 26.99 4.71 26.32
N TYR A 115 26.33 3.76 25.65
CA TYR A 115 24.92 3.89 25.26
C TYR A 115 23.98 3.44 26.37
N THR A 116 22.81 4.07 26.43
CA THR A 116 21.74 3.70 27.35
C THR A 116 20.46 3.40 26.59
N TYR A 117 19.64 2.49 27.12
CA TYR A 117 18.31 2.27 26.57
C TYR A 117 17.39 3.44 26.92
N ARG A 118 16.46 3.75 26.02
CA ARG A 118 15.27 4.49 26.41
C ARG A 118 14.53 3.66 27.46
N ILE A 119 14.15 4.32 28.55
CA ILE A 119 13.48 3.66 29.67
C ILE A 119 12.12 3.13 29.22
N LEU A 120 11.35 3.91 28.44
CA LEU A 120 10.02 3.54 27.96
C LEU A 120 10.05 3.22 26.46
N GLN A 121 9.41 2.10 26.08
CA GLN A 121 9.33 1.59 24.72
C GLN A 121 7.91 1.03 24.46
N ASN A 122 7.46 0.98 23.20
CA ASN A 122 6.16 0.41 22.81
C ASN A 122 6.19 -0.20 21.40
N ALA A 123 5.35 -1.21 21.17
CA ALA A 123 5.11 -1.83 19.87
C ALA A 123 3.82 -2.68 19.94
N ASP A 124 3.20 -2.95 18.78
CA ASP A 124 2.16 -3.98 18.65
C ASP A 124 2.87 -5.32 18.42
N LEU A 125 3.00 -6.11 19.49
CA LEU A 125 3.85 -7.32 19.51
C LEU A 125 3.09 -8.60 19.17
N ASP A 126 1.76 -8.60 19.18
CA ASP A 126 0.95 -9.76 18.79
C ASP A 126 0.07 -9.56 17.55
N GLY A 127 0.08 -8.35 17.00
CA GLY A 127 -0.61 -7.98 15.76
C GLY A 127 -2.11 -7.79 15.95
N ASP A 128 -2.59 -7.54 17.17
CA ASP A 128 -4.01 -7.31 17.44
C ASP A 128 -4.44 -5.84 17.24
N GLY A 129 -3.49 -4.97 16.91
CA GLY A 129 -3.69 -3.54 16.70
C GLY A 129 -3.56 -2.68 17.97
N ILE A 130 -3.38 -3.30 19.14
CA ILE A 130 -3.16 -2.61 20.42
C ILE A 130 -1.69 -2.69 20.81
N LEU A 131 -1.15 -1.59 21.35
CA LEU A 131 0.25 -1.49 21.73
C LEU A 131 0.51 -2.14 23.09
N GLU A 132 1.51 -3.02 23.14
CA GLU A 132 2.23 -3.28 24.37
C GLU A 132 3.29 -2.21 24.64
N PHE A 133 3.64 -2.06 25.92
CA PHE A 133 4.77 -1.24 26.31
C PHE A 133 5.59 -1.92 27.39
N TRP A 134 6.88 -1.61 27.43
CA TRP A 134 7.77 -2.12 28.46
C TRP A 134 8.71 -1.02 28.95
N THR A 135 9.23 -1.24 30.15
CA THR A 135 10.28 -0.42 30.71
C THR A 135 11.58 -1.17 30.86
N ILE A 136 12.71 -0.51 30.64
CA ILE A 136 14.05 -0.96 31.06
C ILE A 136 14.60 0.06 32.04
N PHE A 137 14.71 -0.33 33.31
CA PHE A 137 15.00 0.58 34.41
C PHE A 137 16.05 -0.02 35.35
N GLN A 138 16.95 0.80 35.87
CA GLN A 138 17.94 0.40 36.88
C GLN A 138 17.57 0.98 38.26
N PRO A 139 17.02 0.17 39.18
CA PRO A 139 16.65 0.63 40.52
C PRO A 139 17.86 1.09 41.35
N ALA A 140 17.63 1.98 42.33
CA ALA A 140 18.67 2.49 43.23
C ALA A 140 19.42 1.41 44.01
N ASP A 141 18.70 0.41 44.48
CA ASP A 141 19.23 -0.64 45.34
C ASP A 141 19.66 -1.91 44.57
N SER A 142 19.76 -1.84 43.24
CA SER A 142 20.14 -2.97 42.40
C SER A 142 21.29 -2.64 41.46
N SER A 143 22.25 -3.55 41.35
CA SER A 143 23.26 -3.51 40.29
C SER A 143 22.71 -3.93 38.94
N SER A 144 21.56 -4.63 38.91
CA SER A 144 20.94 -5.15 37.69
C SER A 144 19.90 -4.19 37.14
N ALA A 145 19.77 -4.16 35.81
CA ALA A 145 18.62 -3.58 35.16
C ALA A 145 17.43 -4.55 35.22
N GLU A 146 16.23 -4.00 35.20
CA GLU A 146 14.97 -4.74 35.14
C GLU A 146 14.17 -4.32 33.91
N MET A 147 13.77 -5.30 33.11
CA MET A 147 12.79 -5.10 32.05
C MET A 147 11.42 -5.60 32.52
N THR A 148 10.40 -4.75 32.41
CA THR A 148 9.02 -5.08 32.81
C THR A 148 8.07 -4.84 31.64
N MET A 149 7.30 -5.88 31.27
CA MET A 149 6.35 -5.85 30.17
C MET A 149 4.93 -5.59 30.65
N TYR A 150 4.20 -4.73 29.95
CA TYR A 150 2.80 -4.41 30.20
C TYR A 150 1.96 -4.63 28.94
N LYS A 151 0.79 -5.26 29.13
CA LYS A 151 -0.14 -5.57 28.05
C LYS A 151 -1.57 -5.21 28.44
N PHE A 152 -2.34 -4.72 27.47
CA PHE A 152 -3.76 -4.45 27.62
C PHE A 152 -4.55 -5.76 27.65
N ARG A 153 -5.30 -6.01 28.73
CA ARG A 153 -6.22 -7.14 28.86
C ARG A 153 -7.40 -6.76 29.73
N ASN A 154 -8.60 -7.20 29.37
CA ASN A 154 -9.82 -6.94 30.15
C ASN A 154 -10.01 -5.45 30.45
N GLN A 155 -9.83 -4.57 29.45
CA GLN A 155 -9.99 -3.11 29.56
C GLN A 155 -8.97 -2.40 30.46
N HIS A 156 -7.82 -3.00 30.77
CA HIS A 156 -6.76 -2.33 31.51
C HIS A 156 -5.37 -2.87 31.19
N TYR A 157 -4.34 -2.04 31.39
CA TYR A 157 -2.95 -2.51 31.33
C TYR A 157 -2.56 -3.24 32.61
N SER A 158 -1.97 -4.41 32.45
CA SER A 158 -1.43 -5.21 33.56
C SER A 158 0.00 -5.65 33.27
N GLN A 159 0.76 -5.88 34.35
CA GLN A 159 2.13 -6.36 34.26
C GLN A 159 2.15 -7.84 33.90
N MET A 160 2.86 -8.20 32.83
CA MET A 160 2.94 -9.58 32.34
C MET A 160 4.06 -10.35 33.04
N PHE A 161 5.28 -9.82 32.99
CA PHE A 161 6.46 -10.42 33.61
C PHE A 161 7.51 -9.35 33.91
N SER A 162 8.56 -9.75 34.63
CA SER A 162 9.78 -8.95 34.77
C SER A 162 11.00 -9.85 34.73
N VAL A 163 12.04 -9.36 34.08
CA VAL A 163 13.31 -10.05 33.84
C VAL A 163 14.45 -9.13 34.26
N ARG A 164 15.55 -9.71 34.75
CA ARG A 164 16.65 -8.93 35.31
C ARG A 164 17.97 -9.46 34.82
N ALA A 165 18.89 -8.55 34.54
CA ALA A 165 20.24 -8.91 34.17
C ALA A 165 21.25 -7.88 34.67
N GLY A 166 22.45 -8.35 35.02
CA GLY A 166 23.53 -7.53 35.59
C GLY A 166 24.35 -6.77 34.55
N TYR A 167 24.43 -7.27 33.31
CA TYR A 167 25.30 -6.69 32.28
C TYR A 167 24.50 -6.02 31.16
N ASP A 168 23.53 -6.72 30.57
CA ASP A 168 22.66 -6.17 29.52
C ASP A 168 21.32 -6.94 29.43
N LEU A 169 20.28 -6.29 28.89
CA LEU A 169 18.96 -6.84 28.59
C LEU A 169 18.60 -6.57 27.13
N GLN A 170 18.61 -7.63 26.30
CA GLN A 170 18.18 -7.54 24.91
C GLN A 170 16.75 -8.06 24.77
N PHE A 171 15.91 -7.34 24.03
CA PHE A 171 14.60 -7.84 23.59
C PHE A 171 14.53 -7.77 22.08
N ILE A 172 14.40 -8.92 21.44
CA ILE A 172 14.60 -9.10 20.00
C ILE A 172 13.42 -9.87 19.41
N ASP A 173 12.91 -9.40 18.27
CA ASP A 173 12.01 -10.17 17.42
C ASP A 173 12.82 -10.97 16.39
N TYR A 174 12.80 -12.30 16.51
CA TYR A 174 13.36 -13.23 15.54
C TYR A 174 12.27 -13.71 14.56
N GLN A 175 11.77 -12.80 13.73
CA GLN A 175 10.76 -13.06 12.70
C GLN A 175 9.47 -13.69 13.27
N GLY A 176 8.87 -13.01 14.25
CA GLY A 176 7.67 -13.43 14.96
C GLY A 176 7.93 -14.22 16.24
N LYS A 177 9.20 -14.45 16.59
CA LYS A 177 9.60 -15.07 17.87
C LYS A 177 10.23 -14.01 18.77
N LEU A 178 9.48 -13.58 19.77
CA LEU A 178 9.90 -12.57 20.74
C LEU A 178 10.81 -13.21 21.80
N VAL A 179 12.09 -12.85 21.79
CA VAL A 179 13.11 -13.44 22.67
C VAL A 179 13.79 -12.37 23.51
N ILE A 180 13.88 -12.63 24.81
CA ILE A 180 14.60 -11.81 25.77
C ILE A 180 15.90 -12.51 26.14
N HIS A 181 17.03 -11.84 26.01
CA HIS A 181 18.31 -12.33 26.49
C HIS A 181 18.71 -11.61 27.78
N GLU A 182 18.79 -12.37 28.87
CA GLU A 182 19.36 -11.96 30.15
C GLU A 182 20.87 -12.17 30.10
N VAL A 183 21.64 -11.08 30.16
CA VAL A 183 23.10 -11.13 30.06
C VAL A 183 23.73 -10.74 31.39
N ASN A 184 24.50 -11.67 31.95
CA ASN A 184 25.13 -11.54 33.26
C ASN A 184 26.65 -11.69 33.18
N GLY A 185 27.38 -11.10 34.14
CA GLY A 185 28.83 -11.01 34.15
C GLY A 185 29.33 -9.57 33.99
N PRO A 186 30.57 -9.35 33.50
CA PRO A 186 31.54 -10.36 33.09
C PRO A 186 32.16 -11.12 34.27
N GLU A 187 32.33 -12.44 34.12
CA GLU A 187 33.12 -13.28 35.02
C GLU A 187 34.32 -13.84 34.24
N GLN A 188 35.54 -13.59 34.71
CA GLN A 188 36.78 -14.01 34.01
C GLN A 188 36.87 -13.51 32.54
N GLY A 189 36.20 -12.40 32.21
CA GLY A 189 36.19 -11.80 30.86
C GLY A 189 35.11 -12.34 29.92
N GLU A 190 34.22 -13.19 30.40
CA GLU A 190 33.08 -13.73 29.64
C GLU A 190 31.74 -13.28 30.22
N VAL A 191 30.75 -13.14 29.35
CA VAL A 191 29.34 -12.93 29.73
C VAL A 191 28.55 -14.21 29.52
N ALA A 192 27.59 -14.45 30.40
CA ALA A 192 26.64 -15.55 30.32
C ALA A 192 25.29 -15.02 29.83
N ILE A 193 24.75 -15.65 28.80
CA ILE A 193 23.47 -15.32 28.18
C ILE A 193 22.47 -16.43 28.48
N GLN A 194 21.27 -16.05 28.94
CA GLN A 194 20.12 -16.94 29.07
C GLN A 194 18.95 -16.35 28.28
N SER A 195 18.32 -17.16 27.44
CA SER A 195 17.22 -16.72 26.58
C SER A 195 15.87 -17.13 27.17
N LYS A 196 14.88 -16.26 27.02
CA LYS A 196 13.48 -16.52 27.35
C LYS A 196 12.61 -16.17 26.15
N ILE A 197 11.70 -17.06 25.76
CA ILE A 197 10.78 -16.85 24.64
C ILE A 197 9.44 -16.42 25.20
N TRP A 198 8.92 -15.29 24.74
CA TRP A 198 7.60 -14.81 25.13
C TRP A 198 6.58 -15.07 24.03
N ASN A 199 5.48 -15.71 24.39
CA ASN A 199 4.31 -15.83 23.54
C ASN A 199 3.27 -14.80 23.96
N PRO A 200 3.01 -13.75 23.15
CA PRO A 200 2.16 -12.64 23.57
C PRO A 200 0.65 -12.99 23.55
N ARG A 201 0.27 -14.08 22.88
CA ARG A 201 -1.12 -14.59 22.88
C ARG A 201 -1.43 -15.35 24.16
N THR A 202 -0.54 -16.27 24.56
CA THR A 202 -0.72 -17.06 25.79
C THR A 202 -0.18 -16.37 27.04
N ASN A 203 0.61 -15.30 26.89
CA ASN A 203 1.39 -14.64 27.94
C ASN A 203 2.40 -15.54 28.66
N VAL A 204 2.76 -16.68 28.07
CA VAL A 204 3.75 -17.57 28.67
C VAL A 204 5.15 -17.07 28.32
N LEU A 205 5.99 -16.94 29.34
CA LEU A 205 7.42 -16.67 29.20
C LEU A 205 8.18 -17.97 29.49
N GLU A 206 8.66 -18.63 28.44
CA GLU A 206 9.36 -19.91 28.52
C GLU A 206 10.86 -19.66 28.67
N ALA A 207 11.45 -20.15 29.75
CA ALA A 207 12.89 -20.09 29.96
C ALA A 207 13.59 -21.23 29.21
N ILE A 208 14.72 -20.91 28.57
CA ILE A 208 15.59 -21.91 27.96
C ILE A 208 16.68 -22.27 28.97
N ASP A 209 16.78 -23.55 29.33
CA ASP A 209 17.68 -24.04 30.38
C ASP A 209 19.18 -23.92 30.01
N THR A 210 19.49 -23.68 28.74
CA THR A 210 20.86 -23.54 28.24
C THR A 210 21.39 -22.13 28.47
N SER A 211 22.52 -22.02 29.17
CA SER A 211 23.30 -20.78 29.25
C SER A 211 24.45 -20.81 28.24
N TYR A 212 24.57 -19.75 27.45
CA TYR A 212 25.65 -19.58 26.48
C TYR A 212 26.70 -18.59 27.02
N ARG A 213 27.98 -18.89 26.84
CA ARG A 213 29.09 -18.00 27.26
C ARG A 213 29.86 -17.49 26.05
N MET A 214 30.24 -16.23 26.09
CA MET A 214 31.10 -15.62 25.08
C MET A 214 31.93 -14.49 25.68
N THR A 215 33.03 -14.13 25.00
CA THR A 215 33.81 -12.97 25.40
C THR A 215 32.99 -11.69 25.27
N GLN A 216 33.32 -10.65 26.04
CA GLN A 216 32.62 -9.36 25.96
C GLN A 216 32.66 -8.74 24.55
N LYS A 217 33.76 -8.96 23.81
CA LYS A 217 33.93 -8.47 22.44
C LYS A 217 32.98 -9.18 21.47
N ASP A 218 32.89 -10.50 21.58
CA ASP A 218 31.99 -11.29 20.74
C ASP A 218 30.53 -10.96 21.07
N TYR A 219 30.24 -10.69 22.35
CA TYR A 219 28.93 -10.22 22.78
C TYR A 219 28.50 -8.91 22.14
N LEU A 220 29.37 -7.90 22.13
CA LEU A 220 29.03 -6.62 21.49
C LEU A 220 28.78 -6.79 19.99
N THR A 221 29.51 -7.69 19.34
CA THR A 221 29.27 -8.03 17.93
C THR A 221 27.91 -8.72 17.75
N PHE A 222 27.59 -9.69 18.61
CA PHE A 222 26.29 -10.37 18.65
C PHE A 222 25.13 -9.39 18.88
N ALA A 223 25.24 -8.50 19.86
CA ALA A 223 24.15 -7.61 20.26
C ALA A 223 23.84 -6.57 19.18
N ARG A 224 24.86 -6.06 18.49
CA ARG A 224 24.71 -5.04 17.43
C ARG A 224 24.28 -5.62 16.07
N SER A 225 24.64 -6.86 15.77
CA SER A 225 24.39 -7.48 14.46
C SER A 225 22.92 -7.82 14.27
N ARG A 226 22.36 -7.55 13.09
CA ARG A 226 20.99 -8.00 12.73
C ARG A 226 20.94 -9.52 12.53
N ARG A 227 22.00 -10.10 11.93
CA ARG A 227 22.14 -11.55 11.75
C ARG A 227 22.88 -12.13 12.96
N ARG A 228 22.20 -12.98 13.73
CA ARG A 228 22.69 -13.47 15.03
C ARG A 228 22.65 -15.00 15.11
N PRO A 229 23.58 -15.64 15.83
CA PRO A 229 23.45 -17.04 16.19
C PRO A 229 22.18 -17.30 17.00
N CYS A 230 21.48 -18.40 16.71
CA CYS A 230 20.29 -18.82 17.43
C CYS A 230 20.68 -19.49 18.76
N LEU A 231 20.50 -18.77 19.87
CA LEU A 231 20.87 -19.25 21.21
C LEU A 231 19.75 -20.03 21.93
N PHE A 232 18.60 -20.22 21.27
CA PHE A 232 17.36 -20.74 21.88
C PHE A 232 16.74 -21.92 21.11
N SER A 233 17.50 -22.57 20.22
CA SER A 233 17.03 -23.75 19.48
C SER A 233 17.19 -25.05 20.30
N PRO A 234 16.19 -25.96 20.30
CA PRO A 234 16.26 -27.24 21.03
C PRO A 234 17.32 -28.22 20.49
N THR A 235 17.90 -27.96 19.30
CA THR A 235 19.02 -28.76 18.75
C THR A 235 20.39 -28.35 19.30
N ALA A 236 20.46 -27.30 20.15
CA ALA A 236 21.68 -26.96 20.87
C ALA A 236 21.97 -28.04 21.92
N ASN A 237 22.79 -29.03 21.55
CA ASN A 237 23.20 -30.12 22.43
C ASN A 237 23.63 -29.59 23.81
N THR A 238 23.06 -30.19 24.85
CA THR A 238 23.54 -30.12 26.24
C THR A 238 24.98 -30.60 26.31
N GLY A 239 25.95 -29.70 26.14
CA GLY A 239 27.36 -30.09 26.11
C GLY A 239 28.35 -29.11 25.46
N GLY A 240 28.09 -27.81 25.47
CA GLY A 240 29.14 -26.79 25.34
C GLY A 240 29.83 -26.60 23.98
N GLN A 241 29.50 -27.36 22.93
CA GLN A 241 29.91 -27.03 21.55
C GLN A 241 28.80 -27.36 20.56
N ILE A 242 28.13 -26.32 20.07
CA ILE A 242 27.24 -26.39 18.91
C ILE A 242 28.15 -26.58 17.69
N ARG A 243 28.11 -27.75 17.04
CA ARG A 243 28.89 -28.02 15.82
C ARG A 243 28.36 -27.29 14.59
N ASP A 244 27.08 -26.93 14.58
CA ASP A 244 26.42 -26.17 13.51
C ASP A 244 25.57 -25.05 14.12
N ILE A 245 26.14 -23.85 14.26
CA ILE A 245 25.41 -22.68 14.76
C ILE A 245 24.52 -22.15 13.64
N GLU A 246 23.20 -22.32 13.78
CA GLU A 246 22.22 -21.69 12.90
C GLU A 246 22.16 -20.18 13.17
N TYR A 247 22.07 -19.39 12.09
CA TYR A 247 21.92 -17.94 12.18
C TYR A 247 20.49 -17.54 11.83
N CYS A 248 19.94 -16.62 12.61
CA CYS A 248 18.62 -16.05 12.40
C CYS A 248 18.73 -14.54 12.19
N TRP A 249 17.77 -13.98 11.46
CA TRP A 249 17.54 -12.54 11.43
C TRP A 249 16.79 -12.13 12.70
N GLY A 250 17.22 -11.05 13.33
CA GLY A 250 16.53 -10.50 14.49
C GLY A 250 16.56 -8.98 14.48
N GLU A 251 15.49 -8.40 15.00
CA GLU A 251 15.31 -6.95 15.12
C GLU A 251 15.16 -6.58 16.60
N SER A 252 16.06 -5.75 17.10
CA SER A 252 15.98 -5.27 18.48
C SER A 252 14.79 -4.34 18.63
N LEU A 253 13.96 -4.68 19.60
CA LEU A 253 12.83 -3.86 20.02
C LEU A 253 13.29 -2.74 20.96
N ASN A 254 14.47 -2.89 21.58
CA ASN A 254 15.03 -1.91 22.49
C ASN A 254 15.71 -0.76 21.74
N SER A 255 15.11 0.43 21.78
CA SER A 255 15.75 1.62 21.22
C SER A 255 16.76 2.26 22.18
N LEU A 256 17.96 2.51 21.68
CA LEU A 256 19.00 3.28 22.36
C LEU A 256 18.68 4.78 22.36
N GLN A 257 18.98 5.46 23.46
CA GLN A 257 18.64 6.87 23.68
C GLN A 257 19.50 7.81 22.82
N GLU A 258 20.78 7.51 22.66
CA GLU A 258 21.76 8.40 22.03
C GLU A 258 21.72 8.35 20.50
N ILE A 259 21.07 7.34 19.90
CA ILE A 259 20.98 7.20 18.44
C ILE A 259 19.82 8.06 17.90
N PRO A 260 20.08 9.16 17.16
CA PRO A 260 19.04 10.00 16.58
C PRO A 260 18.16 9.22 15.60
N GLN A 261 16.90 9.63 15.44
CA GLN A 261 15.94 8.94 14.56
C GLN A 261 15.24 9.92 13.61
N GLY A 262 14.79 9.41 12.46
CA GLY A 262 14.00 10.13 11.47
C GLY A 262 14.78 11.22 10.71
N GLU A 263 14.06 12.18 10.14
CA GLU A 263 14.62 13.24 9.29
C GLU A 263 15.74 14.06 9.97
N LYS A 264 15.62 14.32 11.28
CA LYS A 264 16.65 15.05 12.04
C LYS A 264 17.97 14.30 12.09
N ALA A 265 17.96 12.97 12.03
CA ALA A 265 19.17 12.15 12.03
C ALA A 265 19.98 12.32 10.74
N ILE A 266 19.28 12.51 9.61
CA ILE A 266 19.90 12.59 8.28
C ILE A 266 20.23 14.02 7.89
N SER A 267 19.38 14.99 8.24
CA SER A 267 19.52 16.38 7.80
C SER A 267 20.88 17.01 8.15
N SER A 268 21.48 16.63 9.29
CA SER A 268 22.80 17.11 9.71
C SER A 268 23.98 16.50 8.93
N LEU A 269 23.75 15.41 8.18
CA LEU A 269 24.77 14.73 7.40
C LEU A 269 24.86 15.27 5.97
N LEU A 270 23.82 15.97 5.52
CA LEU A 270 23.73 16.42 4.14
C LEU A 270 24.65 17.64 3.89
N PRO A 271 25.13 17.82 2.64
CA PRO A 271 25.87 19.02 2.26
C PRO A 271 25.09 20.32 2.50
N GLU A 272 25.79 21.44 2.63
CA GLU A 272 25.15 22.76 2.69
C GLU A 272 24.26 23.01 1.46
N ASN A 273 23.04 23.52 1.69
CA ASN A 273 21.99 23.74 0.68
C ASN A 273 21.40 22.45 0.06
N ALA A 274 21.64 21.29 0.65
CA ALA A 274 20.91 20.09 0.28
C ALA A 274 19.46 20.15 0.77
N PHE A 275 18.55 19.57 0.00
CA PHE A 275 17.15 19.40 0.37
C PHE A 275 16.82 17.90 0.40
N LEU A 276 16.52 17.36 1.58
CA LEU A 276 16.06 15.99 1.74
C LEU A 276 14.68 15.84 1.09
N LEU A 277 14.48 14.80 0.28
CA LEU A 277 13.22 14.55 -0.41
C LEU A 277 12.46 13.40 0.24
N GLU A 278 13.07 12.22 0.25
CA GLU A 278 12.48 10.99 0.74
C GLU A 278 13.49 10.27 1.60
N ILE A 279 13.01 9.66 2.68
CA ILE A 279 13.82 8.92 3.64
C ILE A 279 13.05 7.66 4.01
N VAL A 280 13.73 6.53 3.94
CA VAL A 280 13.20 5.25 4.38
C VAL A 280 14.17 4.60 5.35
N LEU A 281 13.63 4.15 6.47
CA LEU A 281 14.33 3.32 7.45
C LEU A 281 13.89 1.89 7.23
N ASP A 282 14.83 1.01 6.91
CA ASP A 282 14.55 -0.41 6.78
C ASP A 282 15.78 -1.23 7.22
N PRO A 283 15.62 -2.18 8.15
CA PRO A 283 16.70 -3.07 8.56
C PRO A 283 17.19 -3.97 7.40
N ALA A 284 16.39 -4.19 6.35
CA ALA A 284 16.75 -4.92 5.13
C ALA A 284 17.74 -4.19 4.21
N PHE A 285 18.21 -3.00 4.58
CA PHE A 285 19.30 -2.32 3.86
C PHE A 285 20.70 -2.69 4.36
N SER A 286 20.83 -3.33 5.53
CA SER A 286 22.14 -3.73 6.06
C SER A 286 22.06 -5.00 6.93
N PRO A 287 22.99 -5.95 6.80
CA PRO A 287 23.06 -7.07 7.74
C PRO A 287 23.70 -6.70 9.08
N TYR A 288 24.45 -5.60 9.12
CA TYR A 288 25.37 -5.29 10.22
C TYR A 288 24.74 -4.40 11.27
N VAL A 289 23.77 -3.56 10.86
CA VAL A 289 23.11 -2.61 11.74
C VAL A 289 21.60 -2.71 11.54
N GLU A 290 20.87 -2.61 12.63
CA GLU A 290 19.40 -2.68 12.62
C GLU A 290 18.76 -1.41 12.07
N LYS A 291 19.48 -0.29 12.13
CA LYS A 291 19.00 1.01 11.66
C LYS A 291 19.85 1.49 10.51
N SER A 292 19.32 1.29 9.31
CA SER A 292 19.90 1.79 8.07
C SER A 292 18.86 2.64 7.35
N TYR A 293 19.24 3.86 7.00
CA TYR A 293 18.42 4.75 6.20
C TYR A 293 18.88 4.71 4.75
N VAL A 294 17.93 4.72 3.82
CA VAL A 294 18.17 5.09 2.43
C VAL A 294 17.34 6.33 2.14
N PHE A 295 17.93 7.30 1.46
CA PHE A 295 17.25 8.55 1.17
C PHE A 295 17.72 9.18 -0.13
N THR A 296 16.87 10.03 -0.68
CA THR A 296 17.16 10.89 -1.83
C THR A 296 17.20 12.34 -1.39
N TYR A 297 18.08 13.10 -2.02
CA TYR A 297 18.25 14.52 -1.73
C TYR A 297 18.66 15.30 -2.97
N GLN A 298 18.33 16.58 -2.96
CA GLN A 298 18.67 17.51 -4.02
C GLN A 298 19.79 18.45 -3.61
N VAL A 299 20.71 18.73 -4.54
CA VAL A 299 21.77 19.72 -4.36
C VAL A 299 21.94 20.57 -5.62
N PRO A 300 22.31 21.86 -5.50
CA PRO A 300 22.67 22.66 -6.66
C PRO A 300 23.83 22.02 -7.44
N ASP A 301 23.73 21.96 -8.76
CA ASP A 301 24.82 21.50 -9.61
C ASP A 301 25.98 22.52 -9.57
N LYS A 302 27.16 22.06 -9.15
CA LYS A 302 28.38 22.88 -9.05
C LYS A 302 28.82 23.45 -10.40
N THR A 303 28.50 22.77 -11.49
CA THR A 303 28.88 23.16 -12.86
C THR A 303 27.82 24.03 -13.54
N ASN A 304 26.57 23.98 -13.07
CA ASN A 304 25.46 24.73 -13.65
C ASN A 304 24.43 25.15 -12.59
N SER A 305 24.48 26.41 -12.18
CA SER A 305 23.58 26.97 -11.16
C SER A 305 22.08 26.96 -11.51
N LYS A 306 21.71 26.65 -12.75
CA LYS A 306 20.31 26.48 -13.18
C LYS A 306 19.81 25.04 -13.04
N ARG A 307 20.68 24.11 -12.65
CA ARG A 307 20.36 22.68 -12.51
C ARG A 307 20.44 22.26 -11.05
N VAL A 308 19.57 21.32 -10.71
CA VAL A 308 19.53 20.67 -9.40
C VAL A 308 19.81 19.20 -9.64
N LEU A 309 20.84 18.67 -8.99
CA LEU A 309 21.14 17.24 -8.99
C LEU A 309 20.23 16.55 -8.00
N LEU A 310 19.70 15.40 -8.40
CA LEU A 310 19.04 14.44 -7.53
C LEU A 310 20.02 13.29 -7.29
N LEU A 311 20.32 13.04 -6.03
CA LEU A 311 21.27 12.03 -5.56
C LEU A 311 20.59 11.11 -4.55
N ALA A 312 21.20 9.94 -4.31
CA ALA A 312 20.77 9.01 -3.27
C ALA A 312 21.96 8.61 -2.38
N ALA A 313 21.68 8.29 -1.12
CA ALA A 313 22.67 7.82 -0.17
C ALA A 313 22.05 6.84 0.84
N GLN A 314 22.91 6.01 1.42
CA GLN A 314 22.62 5.20 2.59
C GLN A 314 23.29 5.83 3.81
N ALA A 315 22.63 5.81 4.97
CA ALA A 315 23.24 6.15 6.25
C ALA A 315 23.10 5.00 7.24
N THR A 316 24.24 4.54 7.77
CA THR A 316 24.33 3.48 8.78
C THR A 316 24.93 4.03 10.06
N TRP A 317 24.45 3.58 11.22
CA TRP A 317 25.01 4.03 12.50
C TRP A 317 26.37 3.39 12.78
N ASP A 318 27.40 4.20 12.97
CA ASP A 318 28.70 3.76 13.43
C ASP A 318 28.77 3.87 14.95
N PHE A 319 28.72 2.71 15.62
CA PHE A 319 28.74 2.62 17.08
C PHE A 319 30.05 3.11 17.71
N GLU A 320 31.18 2.99 17.00
CA GLU A 320 32.50 3.36 17.51
C GLU A 320 32.70 4.88 17.48
N ASN A 321 32.24 5.52 16.40
CA ASN A 321 32.33 6.98 16.24
C ASN A 321 31.09 7.74 16.74
N ALA A 322 30.06 7.02 17.20
CA ALA A 322 28.78 7.57 17.67
C ALA A 322 28.15 8.57 16.70
N ARG A 323 28.14 8.22 15.41
CA ARG A 323 27.57 9.05 14.34
C ARG A 323 27.09 8.19 13.18
N TYR A 324 26.21 8.74 12.36
CA TYR A 324 25.86 8.12 11.09
C TYR A 324 27.02 8.27 10.09
N GLN A 325 27.37 7.17 9.44
CA GLN A 325 28.25 7.14 8.27
C GLN A 325 27.39 7.19 7.00
N LEU A 326 27.68 8.16 6.14
CA LEU A 326 26.98 8.35 4.87
C LEU A 326 27.75 7.70 3.73
N THR A 327 27.08 6.82 2.98
CA THR A 327 27.60 6.15 1.80
C THR A 327 26.79 6.60 0.59
N PRO A 328 27.36 7.38 -0.36
CA PRO A 328 26.68 7.74 -1.59
C PRO A 328 26.31 6.49 -2.40
N LEU A 329 25.10 6.45 -2.95
CA LEU A 329 24.66 5.39 -3.84
C LEU A 329 25.00 5.74 -5.30
N PRO A 330 25.20 4.76 -6.20
CA PRO A 330 25.47 4.99 -7.62
C PRO A 330 24.22 5.49 -8.36
N PHE A 331 23.77 6.70 -8.03
CA PHE A 331 22.63 7.34 -8.66
C PHE A 331 22.82 8.85 -8.77
N GLN A 332 22.61 9.35 -9.98
CA GLN A 332 22.58 10.77 -10.28
C GLN A 332 21.55 11.03 -11.38
N ALA A 333 20.67 11.99 -11.12
CA ALA A 333 19.64 12.51 -12.01
C ALA A 333 19.51 14.04 -11.85
N TYR A 334 18.61 14.68 -12.59
CA TYR A 334 18.43 16.14 -12.60
C TYR A 334 17.02 16.56 -12.16
N GLY A 335 16.80 16.63 -10.84
CA GLY A 335 15.51 16.96 -10.26
C GLY A 335 14.50 15.80 -10.31
N LEU A 336 13.30 16.05 -9.78
CA LEU A 336 12.23 15.05 -9.68
C LEU A 336 11.62 14.71 -11.04
N ALA A 337 11.39 13.42 -11.25
CA ALA A 337 10.71 12.88 -12.42
C ALA A 337 9.25 13.30 -12.49
N ARG A 338 8.72 13.42 -13.73
CA ARG A 338 7.30 13.67 -13.99
C ARG A 338 6.72 12.67 -14.96
N ASP A 339 5.46 12.30 -14.74
CA ASP A 339 4.68 11.57 -15.72
C ASP A 339 4.36 12.48 -16.94
N PRO A 340 3.88 11.92 -18.06
CA PRO A 340 3.50 12.72 -19.22
C PRO A 340 2.30 13.66 -18.99
N GLU A 341 1.58 13.52 -17.89
CA GLU A 341 0.51 14.44 -17.46
C GLU A 341 1.03 15.56 -16.53
N GLY A 342 2.34 15.56 -16.22
CA GLY A 342 3.01 16.57 -15.42
C GLY A 342 3.08 16.30 -13.91
N ASN A 343 2.59 15.15 -13.45
CA ASN A 343 2.58 14.77 -12.03
C ASN A 343 3.94 14.30 -11.58
N LEU A 344 4.35 14.69 -10.38
CA LEU A 344 5.66 14.33 -9.82
C LEU A 344 5.64 12.89 -9.31
N TYR A 345 6.61 12.10 -9.75
CA TYR A 345 6.89 10.78 -9.19
C TYR A 345 7.69 10.89 -7.89
N LYS A 346 7.51 9.89 -7.02
CA LYS A 346 8.52 9.57 -6.01
C LYS A 346 9.85 9.24 -6.69
N SER A 347 10.93 9.47 -5.96
CA SER A 347 12.31 9.31 -6.39
C SER A 347 12.97 8.05 -5.85
N LEU A 348 12.39 7.44 -4.81
CA LEU A 348 12.90 6.23 -4.15
C LEU A 348 11.79 5.19 -4.03
N TYR A 349 12.07 3.99 -4.53
CA TYR A 349 11.18 2.84 -4.43
C TYR A 349 11.96 1.66 -3.86
N ILE A 350 11.33 0.93 -2.93
CA ILE A 350 11.88 -0.29 -2.35
C ILE A 350 11.35 -1.46 -3.16
N LEU A 351 12.26 -2.33 -3.58
CA LEU A 351 11.95 -3.59 -4.23
C LEU A 351 12.20 -4.69 -3.20
N PRO A 352 11.16 -5.42 -2.75
CA PRO A 352 11.32 -6.51 -1.81
C PRO A 352 12.25 -7.59 -2.37
N GLY A 353 13.17 -8.06 -1.54
CA GLY A 353 14.00 -9.22 -1.84
C GLY A 353 14.02 -10.20 -0.65
N ASN A 354 14.73 -11.30 -0.80
CA ASN A 354 14.91 -12.26 0.27
C ASN A 354 15.93 -11.74 1.28
N ALA A 355 15.49 -11.40 2.49
CA ALA A 355 16.25 -10.82 3.61
C ALA A 355 16.83 -9.40 3.39
N PHE A 356 17.14 -9.03 2.15
CA PHE A 356 17.59 -7.69 1.78
C PHE A 356 16.67 -7.05 0.75
N ASN A 357 16.43 -5.76 0.94
CA ASN A 357 15.67 -4.96 0.00
C ASN A 357 16.59 -4.33 -1.05
N HIS A 358 16.09 -4.28 -2.28
CA HIS A 358 16.73 -3.61 -3.43
C HIS A 358 16.04 -2.26 -3.69
N LEU A 359 16.61 -1.46 -4.57
CA LEU A 359 16.15 -0.09 -4.80
C LEU A 359 15.87 0.18 -6.28
N ALA A 360 14.81 0.93 -6.54
CA ALA A 360 14.65 1.65 -7.80
C ALA A 360 14.64 3.15 -7.53
N LEU A 361 15.47 3.88 -8.26
CA LEU A 361 15.69 5.31 -8.12
C LEU A 361 15.30 6.02 -9.42
N LEU A 362 14.44 7.03 -9.32
CA LEU A 362 13.86 7.70 -10.47
C LEU A 362 14.08 9.22 -10.39
N GLY A 363 14.49 9.82 -11.51
CA GLY A 363 14.60 11.27 -11.65
C GLY A 363 14.57 11.67 -13.12
N ASN A 364 14.74 12.96 -13.41
CA ASN A 364 14.93 13.35 -14.81
C ASN A 364 16.34 12.99 -15.29
N GLY A 365 16.46 12.63 -16.56
CA GLY A 365 17.74 12.49 -17.24
C GLY A 365 18.40 13.84 -17.50
N GLU A 366 19.42 13.86 -18.36
CA GLU A 366 20.15 15.10 -18.69
C GLU A 366 19.28 16.17 -19.35
N ARG A 367 18.25 15.73 -20.08
CA ARG A 367 17.21 16.59 -20.62
C ARG A 367 16.07 16.62 -19.62
N LEU A 368 15.56 17.80 -19.28
CA LEU A 368 14.47 17.95 -18.32
C LEU A 368 13.19 17.18 -18.70
N SER A 369 12.99 16.89 -19.99
CA SER A 369 11.86 16.09 -20.49
C SER A 369 12.10 14.59 -20.47
N SER A 370 13.34 14.13 -20.26
CA SER A 370 13.68 12.71 -20.23
C SER A 370 13.68 12.19 -18.80
N LEU A 371 13.39 10.91 -18.63
CA LEU A 371 13.38 10.19 -17.37
C LEU A 371 14.59 9.26 -17.30
N LYS A 372 15.12 9.06 -16.09
CA LYS A 372 16.19 8.12 -15.79
C LYS A 372 15.79 7.25 -14.61
N LEU A 373 15.74 5.94 -14.83
CA LEU A 373 15.60 4.91 -13.80
C LEU A 373 16.96 4.24 -13.58
N ALA A 374 17.36 4.09 -12.32
CA ALA A 374 18.45 3.20 -11.92
C ALA A 374 17.90 2.16 -10.94
N ILE A 375 18.23 0.89 -11.17
CA ILE A 375 17.90 -0.23 -10.29
C ILE A 375 19.18 -0.66 -9.60
N LEU A 376 19.16 -0.72 -8.27
CA LEU A 376 20.30 -1.10 -7.44
C LEU A 376 19.99 -2.37 -6.65
N ASN A 377 20.79 -3.42 -6.86
CA ASN A 377 20.71 -4.65 -6.08
C ASN A 377 21.53 -4.50 -4.79
N ASN A 378 21.01 -5.05 -3.70
CA ASN A 378 21.70 -5.15 -2.44
C ASN A 378 22.30 -6.55 -2.31
N ASN A 379 23.62 -6.64 -2.38
CA ASN A 379 24.34 -7.92 -2.25
C ASN A 379 24.71 -8.26 -0.78
N GLY A 380 24.21 -7.48 0.18
CA GLY A 380 24.51 -7.60 1.60
C GLY A 380 25.77 -6.84 2.06
N LEU A 381 26.62 -6.38 1.14
CA LEU A 381 27.79 -5.55 1.44
C LEU A 381 27.56 -4.09 1.05
N PHE A 382 27.01 -3.86 -0.13
CA PHE A 382 26.69 -2.55 -0.67
C PHE A 382 25.61 -2.66 -1.75
N PHE A 383 25.09 -1.51 -2.17
CA PHE A 383 24.19 -1.42 -3.32
C PHE A 383 25.00 -1.28 -4.63
N GLU A 384 24.73 -2.15 -5.58
CA GLU A 384 25.36 -2.18 -6.89
C GLU A 384 24.35 -1.86 -8.00
N GLU A 385 24.76 -1.08 -9.00
CA GLU A 385 23.92 -0.77 -10.16
C GLU A 385 23.66 -2.03 -10.99
N ALA A 386 22.40 -2.48 -11.01
CA ALA A 386 21.97 -3.65 -11.77
C ALA A 386 21.54 -3.27 -13.20
N ALA A 387 20.82 -2.15 -13.34
CA ALA A 387 20.36 -1.67 -14.63
C ALA A 387 20.06 -0.17 -14.62
N VAL A 388 20.20 0.46 -15.79
CA VAL A 388 19.83 1.86 -16.01
C VAL A 388 19.00 1.99 -17.28
N PHE A 389 17.88 2.69 -17.18
CA PHE A 389 16.99 2.96 -18.30
C PHE A 389 16.75 4.45 -18.44
N ASN A 390 16.62 4.89 -19.68
CA ASN A 390 16.21 6.26 -20.01
C ASN A 390 14.99 6.22 -20.93
N GLY A 391 14.13 7.22 -20.79
CA GLY A 391 12.98 7.42 -21.69
C GLY A 391 12.73 8.89 -21.93
N ASP A 392 12.66 9.31 -23.19
CA ASP A 392 12.50 10.73 -23.56
C ASP A 392 11.06 11.24 -23.48
N PHE A 393 10.08 10.34 -23.29
CA PHE A 393 8.66 10.69 -23.16
C PHE A 393 7.98 10.04 -21.96
N HIS A 394 8.15 8.74 -21.77
CA HIS A 394 7.56 8.02 -20.64
C HIS A 394 8.44 6.82 -20.26
N LEU A 395 8.47 6.49 -18.98
CA LEU A 395 9.19 5.34 -18.44
C LEU A 395 8.31 4.70 -17.38
N GLN A 396 8.05 3.41 -17.53
CA GLN A 396 7.30 2.64 -16.54
C GLN A 396 8.15 1.52 -15.99
N PHE A 397 7.92 1.23 -14.73
CA PHE A 397 8.47 0.06 -14.05
C PHE A 397 7.33 -0.70 -13.41
N VAL A 398 7.22 -1.98 -13.74
CA VAL A 398 6.05 -2.79 -13.45
C VAL A 398 6.50 -4.11 -12.86
N GLU A 399 5.84 -4.52 -11.79
CA GLU A 399 5.91 -5.86 -11.22
C GLU A 399 4.77 -6.70 -11.78
N ARG A 400 5.04 -7.96 -12.10
CA ARG A 400 4.04 -8.91 -12.58
C ARG A 400 4.23 -10.27 -11.94
N PHE A 401 3.10 -10.88 -11.60
CA PHE A 401 3.03 -12.26 -11.14
C PHE A 401 2.00 -13.02 -11.97
N ASN A 402 2.29 -14.27 -12.32
CA ASN A 402 1.38 -15.15 -13.03
C ASN A 402 1.02 -16.38 -12.16
N PHE A 403 -0.27 -16.61 -11.92
CA PHE A 403 -0.83 -17.73 -11.16
C PHE A 403 -0.78 -19.07 -11.91
N THR A 404 -0.71 -19.07 -13.23
CA THR A 404 -0.70 -20.29 -14.05
C THR A 404 0.61 -21.05 -13.92
N ASP A 405 1.73 -20.33 -13.87
CA ASP A 405 3.08 -20.89 -13.76
C ASP A 405 3.84 -20.45 -12.49
N PHE A 406 3.19 -19.67 -11.62
CA PHE A 406 3.77 -19.07 -10.41
C PHE A 406 5.05 -18.27 -10.70
N SER A 407 5.14 -17.68 -11.91
CA SER A 407 6.27 -16.85 -12.30
C SER A 407 6.11 -15.41 -11.81
N TYR A 408 7.21 -14.85 -11.32
CA TYR A 408 7.32 -13.45 -10.91
C TYR A 408 8.40 -12.78 -11.75
N HIS A 409 8.10 -11.60 -12.30
CA HIS A 409 9.08 -10.85 -13.08
C HIS A 409 8.82 -9.34 -13.05
N TYR A 410 9.89 -8.61 -13.29
CA TYR A 410 9.88 -7.16 -13.47
C TYR A 410 9.87 -6.79 -14.95
N GLU A 411 9.12 -5.77 -15.33
CA GLU A 411 9.09 -5.21 -16.68
C GLU A 411 9.41 -3.71 -16.66
N VAL A 412 10.33 -3.28 -17.52
CA VAL A 412 10.61 -1.86 -17.77
C VAL A 412 10.16 -1.51 -19.18
N ILE A 413 9.37 -0.44 -19.29
CA ILE A 413 8.83 0.04 -20.57
C ILE A 413 9.36 1.45 -20.79
N THR A 414 10.25 1.61 -21.77
CA THR A 414 10.77 2.92 -22.17
C THR A 414 10.07 3.38 -23.43
N ALA A 415 9.57 4.61 -23.43
CA ALA A 415 8.93 5.23 -24.57
C ALA A 415 9.65 6.53 -24.96
N ASP A 416 10.07 6.60 -26.22
CA ASP A 416 10.78 7.74 -26.79
C ASP A 416 9.92 8.40 -27.88
N ARG A 417 9.78 9.73 -27.77
CA ARG A 417 8.99 10.49 -28.75
C ARG A 417 9.84 10.88 -29.95
N ALA A 418 9.49 10.34 -31.10
CA ALA A 418 9.88 10.87 -32.41
C ALA A 418 8.79 11.82 -32.94
N LYS A 419 9.11 12.68 -33.93
CA LYS A 419 8.23 13.79 -34.40
C LYS A 419 6.73 13.46 -34.40
N ASN A 420 6.36 12.35 -35.04
CA ASN A 420 4.98 11.86 -35.13
C ASN A 420 4.87 10.38 -34.75
N LYS A 421 5.72 9.86 -33.86
CA LYS A 421 5.67 8.46 -33.43
C LYS A 421 6.16 8.30 -31.99
N VAL A 422 5.72 7.24 -31.33
CA VAL A 422 6.27 6.81 -30.05
C VAL A 422 6.92 5.46 -30.24
N ASN A 423 8.24 5.40 -30.06
CA ASN A 423 8.99 4.15 -30.11
C ASN A 423 9.04 3.56 -28.70
N VAL A 424 8.71 2.28 -28.57
CA VAL A 424 8.59 1.61 -27.28
C VAL A 424 9.51 0.41 -27.24
N LYS A 425 10.25 0.27 -26.14
CA LYS A 425 11.01 -0.94 -25.84
C LYS A 425 10.53 -1.51 -24.51
N LYS A 426 10.28 -2.81 -24.51
CA LYS A 426 9.86 -3.57 -23.34
C LYS A 426 10.95 -4.53 -22.93
N TRP A 427 11.42 -4.37 -21.70
CA TRP A 427 12.46 -5.17 -21.09
C TRP A 427 11.85 -6.01 -19.97
N ARG A 428 12.39 -7.20 -19.75
CA ARG A 428 11.98 -8.09 -18.66
C ARG A 428 13.18 -8.62 -17.90
N ALA A 429 13.08 -8.70 -16.58
CA ALA A 429 14.02 -9.40 -15.71
C ALA A 429 13.24 -10.29 -14.74
N VAL A 430 13.82 -11.41 -14.35
CA VAL A 430 13.34 -12.25 -13.25
C VAL A 430 14.25 -12.06 -12.05
N PRO A 431 13.77 -12.21 -10.81
CA PRO A 431 14.66 -12.30 -9.66
C PRO A 431 15.58 -13.51 -9.76
N GLU A 432 16.83 -13.32 -9.39
CA GLU A 432 17.89 -14.33 -9.42
C GLU A 432 18.77 -14.19 -8.17
N GLY A 433 19.43 -15.27 -7.76
CA GLY A 433 20.39 -15.23 -6.66
C GLY A 433 19.82 -15.61 -5.29
N VAL A 434 20.55 -15.27 -4.22
CA VAL A 434 20.22 -15.71 -2.85
C VAL A 434 19.30 -14.70 -2.15
N TYR A 435 19.35 -13.45 -2.61
CA TYR A 435 18.61 -12.33 -2.04
C TYR A 435 17.45 -11.89 -2.94
N ASP A 436 17.11 -12.69 -3.95
CA ASP A 436 16.15 -12.35 -5.01
C ASP A 436 16.53 -11.06 -5.76
N GLU A 437 17.82 -10.93 -6.06
CA GLU A 437 18.38 -9.81 -6.81
C GLU A 437 17.67 -9.63 -8.16
N VAL A 438 17.44 -8.38 -8.57
CA VAL A 438 16.85 -8.11 -9.90
C VAL A 438 17.85 -8.57 -10.96
N GLY A 439 17.48 -9.63 -11.68
CA GLY A 439 18.32 -10.25 -12.70
C GLY A 439 18.54 -9.35 -13.92
N ARG A 440 19.19 -9.92 -14.93
CA ARG A 440 19.49 -9.18 -16.16
C ARG A 440 18.21 -8.86 -16.93
N PHE A 441 18.06 -7.61 -17.34
CA PHE A 441 16.98 -7.22 -18.24
C PHE A 441 17.25 -7.63 -19.69
N GLU A 442 16.31 -8.36 -20.27
CA GLU A 442 16.31 -8.77 -21.67
C GLU A 442 15.24 -8.00 -22.46
N LEU A 443 15.57 -7.60 -23.69
CA LEU A 443 14.61 -6.92 -24.58
C LEU A 443 13.63 -7.96 -25.11
N VAL A 444 12.36 -7.83 -24.72
CA VAL A 444 11.28 -8.75 -25.12
C VAL A 444 10.55 -8.25 -26.36
N LYS A 445 10.41 -6.93 -26.49
CA LYS A 445 9.60 -6.33 -27.57
C LYS A 445 10.07 -4.94 -27.92
N GLU A 446 10.01 -4.60 -29.21
CA GLU A 446 10.20 -3.25 -29.74
C GLU A 446 9.06 -2.92 -30.71
N GLU A 447 8.38 -1.80 -30.47
CA GLU A 447 7.19 -1.39 -31.21
C GLU A 447 7.21 0.11 -31.52
N SER A 448 6.35 0.53 -32.45
CA SER A 448 6.17 1.94 -32.77
C SER A 448 4.69 2.26 -32.96
N TYR A 449 4.25 3.33 -32.30
CA TYR A 449 2.88 3.83 -32.38
C TYR A 449 2.84 5.15 -33.14
N GLN A 450 1.75 5.41 -33.86
CA GLN A 450 1.64 6.60 -34.72
C GLN A 450 1.42 7.88 -33.91
N ASN A 451 0.93 7.77 -32.69
CA ASN A 451 0.69 8.93 -31.84
C ASN A 451 0.73 8.54 -30.35
N THR A 452 0.75 9.56 -29.50
CA THR A 452 0.76 9.37 -28.05
C THR A 452 -0.52 8.73 -27.53
N ARG A 453 -1.66 8.89 -28.21
CA ARG A 453 -2.94 8.33 -27.75
C ARG A 453 -2.95 6.80 -27.87
N GLU A 454 -2.53 6.25 -29.02
CA GLU A 454 -2.37 4.81 -29.23
C GLU A 454 -1.41 4.19 -28.21
N TYR A 455 -0.28 4.87 -27.95
CA TYR A 455 0.64 4.44 -26.91
C TYR A 455 -0.05 4.42 -25.53
N LYS A 456 -0.69 5.52 -25.14
CA LYS A 456 -1.32 5.64 -23.83
C LYS A 456 -2.46 4.64 -23.65
N SER A 457 -3.28 4.36 -24.67
CA SER A 457 -4.33 3.35 -24.56
C SER A 457 -3.79 1.97 -24.23
N ILE A 458 -2.63 1.61 -24.76
CA ILE A 458 -2.04 0.28 -24.53
C ILE A 458 -1.24 0.22 -23.23
N TYR A 459 -0.54 1.30 -22.88
CA TYR A 459 0.51 1.26 -21.85
C TYR A 459 0.21 2.06 -20.59
N TYR A 460 -0.71 3.03 -20.57
CA TYR A 460 -1.00 3.72 -19.31
C TYR A 460 -1.62 2.74 -18.30
N ARG A 461 -1.15 2.83 -17.05
CA ARG A 461 -1.61 2.01 -15.93
C ARG A 461 -2.00 2.90 -14.77
N ILE A 462 -3.07 2.51 -14.09
CA ILE A 462 -3.38 3.05 -12.78
C ILE A 462 -2.20 2.79 -11.84
N GLU A 463 -1.94 3.74 -10.96
CA GLU A 463 -0.95 3.59 -9.89
C GLU A 463 -1.52 2.78 -8.70
N GLU A 464 -2.13 1.61 -8.98
CA GLU A 464 -2.57 0.59 -8.01
C GLU A 464 -2.32 -0.82 -8.61
N PRO A 465 -2.29 -1.89 -7.79
CA PRO A 465 -2.28 -3.26 -8.31
C PRO A 465 -3.54 -3.56 -9.12
N VAL A 466 -3.35 -4.06 -10.34
CA VAL A 466 -4.41 -4.50 -11.25
C VAL A 466 -4.40 -6.02 -11.30
N TRP A 467 -5.49 -6.61 -10.82
CA TRP A 467 -5.70 -8.05 -10.88
C TRP A 467 -6.14 -8.45 -12.28
N LEU A 468 -5.43 -9.42 -12.84
CA LEU A 468 -5.66 -9.98 -14.16
C LEU A 468 -6.13 -11.42 -14.00
N ARG A 469 -6.71 -11.99 -15.06
CA ARG A 469 -7.15 -13.39 -15.07
C ARG A 469 -6.04 -14.35 -14.63
N GLU A 470 -4.84 -14.16 -15.16
CA GLU A 470 -3.71 -15.05 -14.92
C GLU A 470 -2.80 -14.55 -13.79
N GLY A 471 -3.15 -13.50 -13.05
CA GLY A 471 -2.13 -12.90 -12.17
C GLY A 471 -2.46 -11.53 -11.63
N TYR A 472 -1.41 -10.75 -11.40
CA TYR A 472 -1.53 -9.31 -11.20
C TYR A 472 -0.44 -8.55 -11.93
N GLU A 473 -0.70 -7.27 -12.10
CA GLU A 473 0.25 -6.29 -12.56
C GLU A 473 0.24 -5.10 -11.60
N GLU A 474 1.39 -4.69 -11.11
CA GLU A 474 1.54 -3.52 -10.25
C GLU A 474 2.53 -2.53 -10.85
N SER A 475 2.11 -1.28 -11.05
CA SER A 475 3.05 -0.21 -11.39
C SER A 475 3.90 0.16 -10.16
N ILE A 476 5.21 -0.04 -10.21
CA ILE A 476 6.09 0.30 -9.08
C ILE A 476 6.16 1.81 -8.90
N PHE A 477 6.14 2.57 -10.00
CA PHE A 477 6.17 4.03 -9.93
C PHE A 477 4.85 4.60 -9.42
N ARG A 478 4.97 5.53 -8.48
CA ARG A 478 3.84 6.18 -7.81
C ARG A 478 4.07 7.69 -7.79
N SER A 479 3.06 8.45 -8.16
CA SER A 479 3.05 9.89 -8.05
C SER A 479 2.77 10.35 -6.62
N PHE A 480 3.22 11.55 -6.26
CA PHE A 480 2.99 12.10 -4.92
C PHE A 480 1.51 12.39 -4.69
N ASN A 481 0.97 11.87 -3.57
CA ASN A 481 -0.27 12.32 -2.91
C ASN A 481 -1.41 12.68 -3.87
N ARG A 482 -1.88 11.74 -4.69
CA ARG A 482 -3.17 11.90 -5.38
C ARG A 482 -4.30 11.45 -4.45
N PRO A 483 -5.20 12.36 -4.04
CA PRO A 483 -6.38 11.92 -3.29
C PRO A 483 -7.19 10.98 -4.17
N GLN A 484 -7.54 9.82 -3.63
CA GLN A 484 -8.52 8.95 -4.26
C GLN A 484 -9.86 9.70 -4.25
N ILE A 485 -10.51 9.77 -5.41
CA ILE A 485 -11.80 10.41 -5.59
C ILE A 485 -12.81 9.30 -5.75
N ASN A 486 -13.84 9.30 -4.90
CA ASN A 486 -15.02 8.47 -5.13
C ASN A 486 -15.99 9.24 -6.03
N PRO A 487 -16.09 8.94 -7.33
CA PRO A 487 -16.94 9.69 -8.24
C PRO A 487 -18.43 9.57 -7.90
N PHE A 488 -18.82 8.56 -7.11
CA PHE A 488 -20.22 8.27 -6.78
C PHE A 488 -20.77 9.17 -5.67
N THR A 489 -19.89 9.74 -4.85
CA THR A 489 -20.27 10.65 -3.76
C THR A 489 -19.75 12.07 -3.97
N SER A 490 -18.61 12.22 -4.66
CA SER A 490 -17.85 13.47 -4.70
C SER A 490 -17.92 14.18 -6.05
N GLY A 491 -18.64 13.63 -7.03
CA GLY A 491 -18.63 14.10 -8.41
C GLY A 491 -17.29 13.85 -9.12
N ILE A 492 -17.22 14.19 -10.40
CA ILE A 492 -16.00 14.03 -11.20
C ILE A 492 -15.14 15.31 -11.20
N PRO A 493 -13.80 15.19 -11.26
CA PRO A 493 -12.90 16.35 -11.29
C PRO A 493 -12.93 17.09 -12.64
N GLU A 494 -12.92 18.43 -12.65
CA GLU A 494 -12.93 19.22 -13.89
C GLU A 494 -14.02 18.78 -14.92
N PRO A 495 -15.32 18.81 -14.56
CA PRO A 495 -16.39 18.42 -15.48
C PRO A 495 -16.46 19.30 -16.74
N ASP A 496 -15.87 20.50 -16.71
CA ASP A 496 -15.77 21.44 -17.83
C ASP A 496 -14.55 21.20 -18.74
N PHE A 497 -13.85 20.07 -18.60
CA PHE A 497 -12.67 19.74 -19.40
C PHE A 497 -12.94 19.80 -20.91
N SER A 498 -12.14 20.62 -21.60
CA SER A 498 -12.33 20.94 -23.03
C SER A 498 -11.61 20.02 -24.01
N GLY A 499 -10.77 19.09 -23.51
CA GLY A 499 -10.05 18.10 -24.34
C GLY A 499 -10.91 16.88 -24.68
N ARG A 500 -10.32 15.87 -25.31
CA ARG A 500 -11.06 14.63 -25.65
C ARG A 500 -11.32 13.77 -24.41
N LEU A 501 -12.41 12.98 -24.40
CA LEU A 501 -12.71 12.10 -23.25
C LEU A 501 -11.58 11.12 -22.92
N VAL A 502 -10.90 10.61 -23.94
CA VAL A 502 -9.75 9.71 -23.74
C VAL A 502 -8.59 10.41 -23.02
N GLU A 503 -8.38 11.70 -23.24
CA GLU A 503 -7.34 12.50 -22.55
C GLU A 503 -7.75 12.77 -21.10
N TYR A 504 -9.04 12.98 -20.86
CA TYR A 504 -9.60 13.07 -19.52
C TYR A 504 -9.37 11.77 -18.74
N ILE A 505 -9.61 10.60 -19.37
CA ILE A 505 -9.33 9.30 -18.76
C ILE A 505 -7.85 9.20 -18.36
N PHE A 506 -6.91 9.53 -19.25
CA PHE A 506 -5.47 9.48 -18.92
C PHE A 506 -5.10 10.39 -17.75
N LYS A 507 -5.64 11.60 -17.70
CA LYS A 507 -5.37 12.58 -16.64
C LYS A 507 -5.89 12.11 -15.28
N TYR A 508 -7.06 11.46 -15.25
CA TYR A 508 -7.78 11.10 -14.03
C TYR A 508 -7.84 9.60 -13.72
N MET A 509 -7.10 8.78 -14.45
CA MET A 509 -7.08 7.32 -14.27
C MET A 509 -6.73 6.90 -12.84
N THR A 510 -5.66 7.45 -12.26
CA THR A 510 -5.26 7.16 -10.88
C THR A 510 -6.22 7.74 -9.84
N PRO A 511 -6.58 9.04 -9.87
CA PRO A 511 -7.53 9.60 -8.91
C PRO A 511 -8.91 8.93 -8.90
N LEU A 512 -9.47 8.61 -10.08
CA LEU A 512 -10.79 7.96 -10.21
C LEU A 512 -10.72 6.44 -10.09
N ARG A 513 -9.51 5.89 -9.95
CA ARG A 513 -9.26 4.45 -9.84
C ARG A 513 -9.83 3.66 -11.03
N ILE A 514 -9.58 4.17 -12.24
CA ILE A 514 -10.00 3.54 -13.51
C ILE A 514 -9.02 2.40 -13.80
N HIS A 515 -9.47 1.16 -13.65
CA HIS A 515 -8.65 -0.02 -13.92
C HIS A 515 -8.63 -0.38 -15.40
N GLN A 516 -9.80 -0.36 -16.04
CA GLN A 516 -9.97 -0.66 -17.45
C GLN A 516 -11.00 0.27 -18.05
N TRP A 517 -10.87 0.54 -19.34
CA TRP A 517 -11.81 1.39 -20.03
C TRP A 517 -11.94 1.02 -21.50
N VAL A 518 -13.09 1.35 -22.06
CA VAL A 518 -13.43 1.14 -23.45
C VAL A 518 -13.99 2.44 -23.99
N TYR A 519 -13.46 2.92 -25.11
CA TYR A 519 -13.82 4.19 -25.72
C TYR A 519 -14.37 3.99 -27.13
N TRP A 520 -15.34 4.80 -27.52
CA TRP A 520 -15.82 4.86 -28.90
C TRP A 520 -16.31 6.26 -29.27
N GLU A 521 -16.37 6.50 -30.57
CA GLU A 521 -17.09 7.64 -31.15
C GLU A 521 -18.32 7.09 -31.85
N ASP A 522 -19.51 7.60 -31.53
CA ASP A 522 -20.70 7.22 -32.28
C ASP A 522 -20.64 7.75 -33.72
N GLY A 523 -21.55 7.28 -34.59
CA GLY A 523 -21.65 7.75 -35.98
C GLY A 523 -21.94 9.25 -36.16
N LYS A 524 -22.16 10.01 -35.07
CA LYS A 524 -22.34 11.47 -35.05
C LYS A 524 -21.11 12.20 -34.48
N GLY A 525 -20.05 11.49 -34.10
CA GLY A 525 -18.84 12.03 -33.51
C GLY A 525 -18.95 12.35 -32.02
N ASN A 526 -19.96 11.85 -31.31
CA ASN A 526 -20.01 11.96 -29.86
C ASN A 526 -19.04 10.96 -29.24
N GLU A 527 -18.18 11.46 -28.35
CA GLU A 527 -17.26 10.64 -27.59
C GLU A 527 -17.96 10.02 -26.37
N GLU A 528 -17.80 8.73 -26.18
CA GLU A 528 -18.34 7.97 -25.05
C GLU A 528 -17.32 6.94 -24.57
N ALA A 529 -17.37 6.59 -23.28
CA ALA A 529 -16.54 5.55 -22.72
C ALA A 529 -17.24 4.78 -21.61
N LEU A 530 -16.91 3.49 -21.53
CA LEU A 530 -17.25 2.61 -20.43
C LEU A 530 -16.01 2.41 -19.55
N LEU A 531 -16.14 2.64 -18.25
CA LEU A 531 -15.07 2.58 -17.27
C LEU A 531 -15.36 1.47 -16.26
N LEU A 532 -14.31 0.74 -15.87
CA LEU A 532 -14.31 -0.17 -14.73
C LEU A 532 -13.54 0.50 -13.58
N LEU A 533 -14.29 0.93 -12.56
CA LEU A 533 -13.79 1.74 -11.45
C LEU A 533 -13.68 0.88 -10.20
N ARG A 534 -12.53 0.90 -9.52
CA ARG A 534 -12.35 0.14 -8.27
C ARG A 534 -12.99 0.87 -7.09
N THR A 535 -13.75 0.13 -6.28
CA THR A 535 -14.56 0.71 -5.19
C THR A 535 -14.09 0.34 -3.78
N ASP A 536 -13.37 -0.77 -3.62
CA ASP A 536 -12.82 -1.23 -2.34
C ASP A 536 -11.47 -0.59 -2.02
N GLN A 537 -11.07 -0.50 -0.74
CA GLN A 537 -9.76 0.07 -0.36
C GLN A 537 -8.62 -0.95 -0.29
N ALA A 538 -8.89 -2.24 -0.04
CA ALA A 538 -7.84 -3.25 0.13
C ALA A 538 -8.35 -4.72 0.11
N PHE A 539 -9.52 -5.02 -0.46
CA PHE A 539 -10.11 -6.37 -0.37
C PHE A 539 -9.74 -7.26 -1.57
N TRP A 540 -9.61 -8.56 -1.30
CA TRP A 540 -9.60 -9.62 -2.31
C TRP A 540 -10.85 -10.50 -2.16
N PRO A 541 -11.56 -10.81 -3.25
CA PRO A 541 -11.37 -10.26 -4.59
C PRO A 541 -11.72 -8.76 -4.65
N PRO A 542 -11.07 -7.98 -5.54
CA PRO A 542 -11.37 -6.55 -5.69
C PRO A 542 -12.79 -6.34 -6.19
N ALA A 543 -13.41 -5.25 -5.73
CA ALA A 543 -14.77 -4.87 -6.10
C ALA A 543 -14.76 -3.68 -7.05
N TYR A 544 -15.60 -3.74 -8.08
CA TYR A 544 -15.68 -2.72 -9.11
C TYR A 544 -17.11 -2.20 -9.30
N SER A 545 -17.22 -1.05 -9.96
CA SER A 545 -18.47 -0.52 -10.49
C SER A 545 -18.27 -0.06 -11.93
N LEU A 546 -19.34 -0.14 -12.72
CA LEU A 546 -19.34 0.35 -14.10
C LEU A 546 -19.72 1.83 -14.13
N GLY A 547 -18.92 2.60 -14.86
CA GLY A 547 -19.17 4.01 -15.12
C GLY A 547 -19.29 4.29 -16.61
N PHE A 548 -20.32 5.02 -17.00
CA PHE A 548 -20.52 5.51 -18.36
C PHE A 548 -20.14 6.98 -18.46
N LEU A 549 -18.99 7.25 -19.06
CA LEU A 549 -18.43 8.59 -19.25
C LEU A 549 -18.86 9.13 -20.62
N TYR A 550 -19.48 10.30 -20.66
CA TYR A 550 -19.93 10.91 -21.93
C TYR A 550 -19.86 12.43 -21.87
N ARG A 551 -19.78 13.05 -23.05
CA ARG A 551 -19.87 14.50 -23.21
C ARG A 551 -21.30 14.94 -23.46
N HIS A 552 -21.72 16.03 -22.81
CA HIS A 552 -22.96 16.76 -23.03
C HIS A 552 -22.69 18.26 -23.21
N GLU A 553 -23.72 19.07 -23.43
CA GLU A 553 -23.58 20.49 -23.83
C GLU A 553 -22.77 21.32 -22.83
N ASP A 554 -22.92 21.04 -21.53
CA ASP A 554 -22.29 21.80 -20.44
C ASP A 554 -21.00 21.16 -19.89
N GLY A 555 -20.55 20.01 -20.42
CA GLY A 555 -19.33 19.35 -19.95
C GLY A 555 -19.32 17.82 -20.09
N ILE A 556 -18.60 17.17 -19.18
CA ILE A 556 -18.45 15.72 -19.07
C ILE A 556 -19.31 15.24 -17.89
N SER A 557 -19.95 14.08 -18.06
CA SER A 557 -20.68 13.38 -17.01
C SER A 557 -20.23 11.93 -16.90
N LEU A 558 -20.38 11.37 -15.71
CA LEU A 558 -20.15 9.96 -15.42
C LEU A 558 -21.39 9.39 -14.72
N ASP A 559 -22.11 8.51 -15.41
CA ASP A 559 -23.29 7.82 -14.86
C ASP A 559 -22.95 6.38 -14.47
N THR A 560 -23.39 5.92 -13.30
CA THR A 560 -23.22 4.53 -12.88
C THR A 560 -24.39 3.65 -13.26
N PHE A 561 -24.12 2.38 -13.52
CA PHE A 561 -25.15 1.39 -13.78
C PHE A 561 -24.66 -0.03 -13.46
N GLY A 562 -25.58 -1.00 -13.47
CA GLY A 562 -25.27 -2.39 -13.12
C GLY A 562 -25.15 -2.62 -11.62
N PRO A 563 -24.52 -3.73 -11.19
CA PRO A 563 -24.35 -4.05 -9.78
C PRO A 563 -23.41 -3.07 -9.08
N SER A 564 -23.69 -2.76 -7.80
CA SER A 564 -22.89 -1.85 -6.98
C SER A 564 -21.52 -2.41 -6.59
N SER A 565 -21.35 -3.74 -6.69
CA SER A 565 -20.09 -4.44 -6.43
C SER A 565 -19.95 -5.59 -7.41
N LEU A 566 -19.18 -5.37 -8.47
CA LEU A 566 -18.86 -6.37 -9.47
C LEU A 566 -17.49 -6.99 -9.17
N VAL A 567 -17.46 -8.29 -8.91
CA VAL A 567 -16.22 -9.09 -8.91
C VAL A 567 -16.00 -9.65 -10.31
N ILE A 568 -14.86 -9.36 -10.91
CA ILE A 568 -14.53 -9.76 -12.29
C ILE A 568 -13.54 -10.92 -12.32
N GLY A 569 -13.61 -11.75 -13.35
CA GLY A 569 -12.64 -12.81 -13.64
C GLY A 569 -12.79 -14.09 -12.81
N ASP A 570 -13.92 -14.29 -12.12
CA ASP A 570 -14.18 -15.49 -11.32
C ASP A 570 -15.07 -16.50 -12.06
N GLY A 571 -14.86 -17.80 -11.84
CA GLY A 571 -15.69 -18.92 -12.33
C GLY A 571 -15.71 -19.17 -13.85
N ASN A 572 -16.63 -20.04 -14.30
CA ASN A 572 -16.85 -20.38 -15.71
C ASN A 572 -18.37 -20.46 -15.99
N PRO A 573 -18.98 -19.53 -16.76
CA PRO A 573 -18.35 -18.47 -17.55
C PRO A 573 -17.76 -17.39 -16.65
N LEU A 574 -16.73 -16.65 -17.07
CA LEU A 574 -16.07 -15.67 -16.21
C LEU A 574 -17.04 -14.56 -15.79
N SER A 575 -17.03 -14.15 -14.52
CA SER A 575 -17.77 -12.95 -14.11
C SER A 575 -17.15 -11.72 -14.79
N GLY A 576 -17.98 -10.80 -15.27
CA GLY A 576 -17.50 -9.74 -16.12
C GLY A 576 -18.57 -9.01 -16.92
N VAL A 577 -18.12 -8.25 -17.91
CA VAL A 577 -18.98 -7.52 -18.85
C VAL A 577 -18.66 -8.00 -20.26
N TYR A 578 -19.68 -8.41 -20.99
CA TYR A 578 -19.59 -8.90 -22.36
C TYR A 578 -20.43 -8.03 -23.31
N LEU A 579 -20.14 -8.14 -24.61
CA LEU A 579 -20.96 -7.59 -25.69
C LEU A 579 -21.66 -8.69 -26.46
N GLY A 580 -22.98 -8.57 -26.61
CA GLY A 580 -23.74 -9.48 -27.46
C GLY A 580 -24.92 -8.77 -28.10
N ASP A 581 -25.23 -9.09 -29.35
CA ASP A 581 -26.47 -8.68 -30.03
C ASP A 581 -27.57 -9.70 -29.69
N ILE A 582 -28.29 -9.42 -28.62
CA ILE A 582 -29.39 -10.23 -28.08
C ILE A 582 -30.69 -9.94 -28.83
N THR A 583 -30.90 -8.69 -29.22
CA THR A 583 -32.14 -8.26 -29.86
C THR A 583 -32.20 -8.60 -31.35
N GLY A 584 -31.05 -8.91 -31.97
CA GLY A 584 -30.93 -9.19 -33.39
C GLY A 584 -31.08 -7.95 -34.26
N ASP A 585 -31.03 -6.76 -33.67
CA ASP A 585 -31.17 -5.47 -34.38
C ASP A 585 -29.84 -4.94 -34.93
N GLY A 586 -28.76 -5.72 -34.75
CA GLY A 586 -27.39 -5.38 -35.14
C GLY A 586 -26.67 -4.49 -34.13
N ARG A 587 -27.25 -4.21 -32.96
CA ARG A 587 -26.64 -3.46 -31.88
C ARG A 587 -26.22 -4.39 -30.76
N SER A 588 -25.12 -4.07 -30.10
CA SER A 588 -24.69 -4.85 -28.94
C SER A 588 -25.30 -4.31 -27.65
N GLU A 589 -25.86 -5.20 -26.84
CA GLU A 589 -26.14 -4.97 -25.43
C GLU A 589 -24.94 -5.33 -24.55
N LEU A 590 -24.91 -4.78 -23.33
CA LEU A 590 -23.95 -5.21 -22.31
C LEU A 590 -24.55 -6.37 -21.51
N LEU A 591 -23.83 -7.48 -21.48
CA LEU A 591 -24.14 -8.63 -20.61
C LEU A 591 -23.25 -8.54 -19.38
N VAL A 592 -23.82 -8.17 -18.24
CA VAL A 592 -23.10 -8.06 -16.97
C VAL A 592 -23.36 -9.32 -16.16
N LEU A 593 -22.34 -10.17 -16.04
CA LEU A 593 -22.38 -11.44 -15.32
C LEU A 593 -21.69 -11.26 -13.97
N SER A 594 -22.43 -11.39 -12.86
CA SER A 594 -21.88 -11.31 -11.49
C SER A 594 -22.10 -12.62 -10.73
N ARG A 595 -21.20 -12.90 -9.78
CA ARG A 595 -21.33 -13.98 -8.81
C ARG A 595 -21.54 -13.36 -7.44
N GLU A 596 -22.64 -13.71 -6.80
CA GLU A 596 -23.04 -13.12 -5.53
C GLU A 596 -23.28 -14.24 -4.51
N TYR A 597 -22.61 -14.13 -3.36
CA TYR A 597 -22.81 -15.06 -2.24
C TYR A 597 -24.10 -14.71 -1.52
N ASP A 598 -25.03 -15.66 -1.49
CA ASP A 598 -26.27 -15.56 -0.75
C ASP A 598 -26.10 -16.19 0.62
N PHE A 599 -26.12 -15.34 1.65
CA PHE A 599 -25.98 -15.75 3.05
C PHE A 599 -27.15 -16.60 3.56
N GLU A 600 -28.35 -16.46 2.97
CA GLU A 600 -29.52 -17.23 3.40
C GLU A 600 -29.45 -18.68 2.90
N THR A 601 -29.04 -18.86 1.64
CA THR A 601 -28.91 -20.20 1.04
C THR A 601 -27.53 -20.82 1.23
N GLY A 602 -26.53 -20.01 1.62
CA GLY A 602 -25.14 -20.43 1.80
C GLY A 602 -24.42 -20.79 0.50
N LYS A 603 -24.88 -20.26 -0.65
CA LYS A 603 -24.42 -20.61 -2.00
C LYS A 603 -24.08 -19.36 -2.81
N ASN A 604 -23.22 -19.52 -3.82
CA ASN A 604 -22.96 -18.49 -4.82
C ASN A 604 -23.94 -18.63 -5.97
N TRP A 605 -24.65 -17.55 -6.27
CA TRP A 605 -25.52 -17.47 -7.43
C TRP A 605 -24.85 -16.73 -8.58
N LEU A 606 -25.14 -17.17 -9.80
CA LEU A 606 -24.73 -16.52 -11.02
C LEU A 606 -25.88 -15.64 -11.53
N HIS A 607 -25.63 -14.32 -11.58
CA HIS A 607 -26.60 -13.30 -11.98
C HIS A 607 -26.24 -12.72 -13.35
N LEU A 608 -27.22 -12.62 -14.25
CA LEU A 608 -27.07 -12.00 -15.56
C LEU A 608 -27.97 -10.76 -15.70
N ASN A 609 -27.36 -9.58 -15.84
CA ASN A 609 -28.03 -8.35 -16.22
C ASN A 609 -27.76 -8.02 -17.68
N ILE A 610 -28.81 -7.77 -18.46
CA ILE A 610 -28.69 -7.37 -19.87
C ILE A 610 -29.10 -5.92 -19.97
N MET A 611 -28.15 -5.08 -20.38
CA MET A 611 -28.30 -3.64 -20.43
C MET A 611 -28.28 -3.15 -21.88
N GLU A 612 -29.33 -2.45 -22.27
CA GLU A 612 -29.41 -1.74 -23.55
C GLU A 612 -29.11 -0.26 -23.35
N LYS A 613 -28.45 0.34 -24.34
CA LYS A 613 -28.20 1.77 -24.38
C LYS A 613 -29.41 2.51 -24.94
N GLN A 614 -30.01 3.37 -24.12
CA GLN A 614 -31.08 4.28 -24.52
C GLN A 614 -30.58 5.73 -24.40
N GLY A 615 -30.11 6.28 -25.51
CA GLY A 615 -29.48 7.61 -25.55
C GLY A 615 -28.17 7.62 -24.77
N ARG A 616 -28.11 8.40 -23.68
CA ARG A 616 -26.96 8.51 -22.77
C ARG A 616 -27.12 7.70 -21.48
N LYS A 617 -28.05 6.73 -21.45
CA LYS A 617 -28.31 5.89 -20.27
C LYS A 617 -28.29 4.42 -20.64
N TRP A 618 -27.84 3.61 -19.69
CA TRP A 618 -27.94 2.16 -19.74
C TRP A 618 -29.16 1.71 -18.94
N ARG A 619 -30.00 0.87 -19.54
CA ARG A 619 -31.20 0.33 -18.90
C ARG A 619 -31.27 -1.16 -19.08
N ARG A 620 -31.75 -1.82 -18.04
CA ARG A 620 -32.01 -3.26 -18.07
C ARG A 620 -33.23 -3.53 -18.96
N ILE A 621 -33.10 -4.48 -19.88
CA ILE A 621 -34.17 -4.80 -20.84
C ILE A 621 -35.14 -5.89 -20.37
N HIS A 622 -34.85 -6.50 -19.22
CA HIS A 622 -35.66 -7.58 -18.66
C HIS A 622 -36.13 -7.25 -17.24
N ASP A 623 -37.37 -7.64 -16.94
CA ASP A 623 -38.03 -7.29 -15.68
C ASP A 623 -37.74 -8.25 -14.52
N ARG A 624 -37.19 -9.43 -14.79
CA ARG A 624 -36.96 -10.49 -13.79
C ARG A 624 -35.50 -10.84 -13.66
N ASP A 625 -35.05 -11.06 -12.44
CA ASP A 625 -33.67 -11.48 -12.17
C ASP A 625 -33.38 -12.83 -12.83
N ILE A 626 -32.31 -12.85 -13.62
CA ILE A 626 -31.78 -14.07 -14.23
C ILE A 626 -30.71 -14.58 -13.29
N GLN A 627 -31.07 -15.56 -12.47
CA GLN A 627 -30.24 -16.07 -11.38
C GLN A 627 -30.31 -17.60 -11.34
N TYR A 628 -29.15 -18.25 -11.42
CA TYR A 628 -29.01 -19.71 -11.47
C TYR A 628 -27.70 -20.17 -10.81
N ASP A 629 -27.58 -21.47 -10.50
CA ASP A 629 -26.29 -22.04 -10.01
C ASP A 629 -25.23 -22.00 -11.13
N ASP A 630 -25.68 -22.19 -12.38
CA ASP A 630 -24.88 -21.98 -13.58
C ASP A 630 -25.80 -21.53 -14.73
N LEU A 631 -25.29 -20.80 -15.73
CA LEU A 631 -26.05 -20.43 -16.91
C LEU A 631 -25.18 -20.36 -18.17
N ARG A 632 -25.79 -20.58 -19.34
CA ARG A 632 -25.17 -20.35 -20.65
C ARG A 632 -26.10 -19.56 -21.56
N LEU A 633 -25.51 -18.74 -22.43
CA LEU A 633 -26.22 -17.91 -23.39
C LEU A 633 -25.67 -18.17 -24.78
N TYR A 634 -26.45 -18.83 -25.63
CA TYR A 634 -26.03 -19.21 -26.97
C TYR A 634 -26.80 -18.47 -28.04
N LYS A 635 -26.11 -18.14 -29.13
CA LYS A 635 -26.72 -17.79 -30.42
C LYS A 635 -26.70 -19.02 -31.33
N THR A 636 -27.86 -19.42 -31.82
CA THR A 636 -28.04 -20.56 -32.74
C THR A 636 -28.83 -20.08 -33.95
N GLY A 637 -28.13 -19.79 -35.05
CA GLY A 637 -28.73 -19.07 -36.18
C GLY A 637 -29.16 -17.66 -35.77
N ASP A 638 -30.45 -17.34 -35.93
CA ASP A 638 -31.05 -16.06 -35.54
C ASP A 638 -31.70 -16.11 -34.14
N GLU A 639 -31.64 -17.24 -33.44
CA GLU A 639 -32.27 -17.42 -32.12
C GLU A 639 -31.25 -17.25 -30.99
N ILE A 640 -31.67 -16.57 -29.92
CA ILE A 640 -30.89 -16.44 -28.69
C ILE A 640 -31.51 -17.31 -27.59
N TRP A 641 -30.68 -18.20 -27.05
CA TRP A 641 -31.08 -19.20 -26.08
C TRP A 641 -30.35 -19.00 -24.75
N LEU A 642 -31.11 -18.90 -23.66
CA LEU A 642 -30.61 -18.88 -22.29
C LEU A 642 -30.92 -20.22 -21.62
N PHE A 643 -29.90 -20.85 -21.03
CA PHE A 643 -30.05 -22.08 -20.27
C PHE A 643 -29.64 -21.83 -18.83
N GLY A 644 -30.62 -21.79 -17.92
CA GLY A 644 -30.37 -21.69 -16.48
C GLY A 644 -30.33 -23.07 -15.82
N TYR A 645 -29.26 -23.37 -15.09
CA TYR A 645 -29.09 -24.64 -14.38
C TYR A 645 -29.32 -24.45 -12.87
N LEU A 646 -30.09 -25.35 -12.28
CA LEU A 646 -30.23 -25.48 -10.84
C LEU A 646 -29.69 -26.84 -10.39
N GLN A 647 -28.72 -26.80 -9.49
CA GLN A 647 -28.18 -27.97 -8.82
C GLN A 647 -29.20 -28.47 -7.80
N GLY A 648 -29.61 -29.72 -7.97
CA GLY A 648 -30.52 -30.37 -7.05
C GLY A 648 -29.83 -30.76 -5.74
N GLU A 649 -30.59 -30.78 -4.65
CA GLU A 649 -30.11 -31.28 -3.37
C GLU A 649 -30.17 -32.81 -3.32
N ALA A 650 -29.12 -33.43 -2.76
CA ALA A 650 -29.03 -34.88 -2.65
C ALA A 650 -30.27 -35.47 -1.97
N LYS A 651 -31.01 -36.30 -2.71
CA LYS A 651 -32.25 -37.01 -2.28
C LYS A 651 -33.51 -36.15 -2.11
N VAL A 652 -33.49 -34.87 -2.45
CA VAL A 652 -34.65 -33.95 -2.30
C VAL A 652 -35.13 -33.42 -3.65
N VAL A 653 -34.24 -32.89 -4.48
CA VAL A 653 -34.57 -32.30 -5.79
C VAL A 653 -33.56 -32.78 -6.83
N LYS A 654 -34.02 -33.14 -8.04
CA LYS A 654 -33.11 -33.50 -9.14
C LYS A 654 -32.56 -32.24 -9.82
N ASN A 655 -31.31 -32.32 -10.27
CA ASN A 655 -30.68 -31.36 -11.17
C ASN A 655 -31.61 -31.02 -12.35
N ALA A 656 -31.70 -29.74 -12.70
CA ALA A 656 -32.60 -29.30 -13.75
C ALA A 656 -32.03 -28.15 -14.56
N VAL A 657 -32.39 -28.12 -15.85
CA VAL A 657 -32.13 -27.02 -16.76
C VAL A 657 -33.46 -26.38 -17.15
N TYR A 658 -33.47 -25.04 -17.15
CA TYR A 658 -34.57 -24.20 -17.57
C TYR A 658 -34.14 -23.49 -18.86
N PRO A 659 -34.58 -23.97 -20.03
CA PRO A 659 -34.33 -23.33 -21.32
C PRO A 659 -35.31 -22.19 -21.57
N PHE A 660 -34.78 -21.10 -22.12
CA PHE A 660 -35.52 -19.94 -22.56
C PHE A 660 -35.07 -19.51 -23.94
N ILE A 661 -36.00 -18.99 -24.74
CA ILE A 661 -35.73 -18.38 -26.04
C ILE A 661 -36.08 -16.89 -26.00
N TRP A 662 -35.23 -16.05 -26.58
CA TRP A 662 -35.50 -14.62 -26.70
C TRP A 662 -36.52 -14.36 -27.81
N GLU A 663 -37.71 -13.89 -27.45
CA GLU A 663 -38.74 -13.48 -28.41
C GLU A 663 -39.58 -12.33 -27.83
N ASN A 664 -39.97 -11.38 -28.68
CA ASN A 664 -40.81 -10.22 -28.29
C ASN A 664 -40.20 -9.39 -27.13
N GLY A 665 -38.88 -9.20 -27.13
CA GLY A 665 -38.18 -8.37 -26.15
C GLY A 665 -38.01 -8.99 -24.77
N ARG A 666 -38.16 -10.32 -24.64
CA ARG A 666 -37.94 -11.04 -23.36
C ARG A 666 -37.56 -12.50 -23.57
N PHE A 667 -37.02 -13.13 -22.53
CA PHE A 667 -36.84 -14.57 -22.48
C PHE A 667 -38.15 -15.29 -22.16
N ASN A 668 -38.65 -16.09 -23.10
CA ASN A 668 -39.81 -16.93 -22.93
C ASN A 668 -39.37 -18.33 -22.52
N TYR A 669 -39.86 -18.77 -21.36
CA TYR A 669 -39.60 -20.10 -20.83
C TYR A 669 -40.26 -21.17 -21.68
N LEU A 670 -39.52 -22.24 -21.97
CA LEU A 670 -40.03 -23.38 -22.72
C LEU A 670 -40.50 -24.48 -21.76
N GLN A 671 -39.59 -25.38 -21.37
CA GLN A 671 -39.92 -26.48 -20.46
C GLN A 671 -38.68 -26.97 -19.70
N LYS A 672 -38.82 -27.10 -18.38
CA LYS A 672 -37.83 -27.66 -17.47
C LYS A 672 -37.45 -29.07 -17.90
N THR A 673 -36.15 -29.31 -18.05
CA THR A 673 -35.59 -30.63 -18.31
C THR A 673 -34.81 -31.10 -17.10
N VAL A 674 -35.09 -32.32 -16.62
CA VAL A 674 -34.28 -32.96 -15.57
C VAL A 674 -33.05 -33.56 -16.23
N VAL A 675 -31.86 -33.23 -15.72
CA VAL A 675 -30.59 -33.64 -16.30
C VAL A 675 -29.72 -34.31 -15.25
N GLU A 676 -28.79 -35.16 -15.66
CA GLU A 676 -27.76 -35.68 -14.74
C GLU A 676 -26.59 -34.70 -14.62
N ASN A 677 -26.16 -34.13 -15.75
CA ASN A 677 -25.01 -33.25 -15.87
C ASN A 677 -25.32 -32.10 -16.85
N PHE A 678 -24.99 -30.86 -16.46
CA PHE A 678 -25.29 -29.68 -17.26
C PHE A 678 -24.46 -29.61 -18.55
N ALA A 679 -23.14 -29.79 -18.47
CA ALA A 679 -22.26 -29.77 -19.64
C ALA A 679 -22.67 -30.79 -20.71
N ARG A 680 -22.99 -32.03 -20.29
CA ARG A 680 -23.48 -33.06 -21.20
C ARG A 680 -24.82 -32.69 -21.85
N TYR A 681 -25.73 -32.04 -21.12
CA TYR A 681 -26.97 -31.53 -21.71
C TYR A 681 -26.67 -30.50 -22.80
N LEU A 682 -25.77 -29.56 -22.53
CA LEU A 682 -25.39 -28.52 -23.50
C LEU A 682 -24.77 -29.12 -24.77
N GLU A 683 -23.98 -30.19 -24.67
CA GLU A 683 -23.42 -30.93 -25.82
C GLU A 683 -24.49 -31.56 -26.71
N THR A 684 -25.65 -31.92 -26.17
CA THR A 684 -26.75 -32.54 -26.95
C THR A 684 -27.60 -31.54 -27.74
N LEU A 685 -27.40 -30.24 -27.54
CA LEU A 685 -28.14 -29.20 -28.27
C LEU A 685 -27.76 -29.22 -29.75
N PRO A 686 -28.75 -29.27 -30.68
CA PRO A 686 -28.49 -29.35 -32.11
C PRO A 686 -28.02 -28.00 -32.68
N GLY A 687 -27.23 -28.06 -33.76
CA GLY A 687 -26.78 -26.88 -34.52
C GLY A 687 -25.41 -26.35 -34.12
N GLU A 688 -24.86 -25.47 -34.96
CA GLU A 688 -23.70 -24.66 -34.63
C GLU A 688 -24.15 -23.55 -33.66
N LYS A 689 -23.46 -23.42 -32.53
CA LYS A 689 -23.81 -22.48 -31.45
C LYS A 689 -22.62 -21.62 -31.09
N THR A 690 -22.86 -20.33 -30.94
CA THR A 690 -21.87 -19.36 -30.45
C THR A 690 -22.20 -19.00 -29.01
N ASP A 691 -21.26 -19.21 -28.09
CA ASP A 691 -21.43 -18.82 -26.68
C ASP A 691 -21.17 -17.32 -26.52
N LEU A 692 -22.21 -16.56 -26.18
CA LEU A 692 -22.11 -15.11 -26.01
C LEU A 692 -21.47 -14.71 -24.66
N LEU A 693 -21.16 -15.69 -23.80
CA LEU A 693 -20.41 -15.51 -22.56
C LEU A 693 -18.98 -16.07 -22.67
N ASP A 694 -18.49 -16.26 -23.91
CA ASP A 694 -17.11 -16.63 -24.17
C ASP A 694 -16.17 -15.40 -24.20
N GLU A 695 -14.87 -15.65 -24.15
CA GLU A 695 -13.82 -14.63 -24.09
C GLU A 695 -13.78 -13.71 -25.30
N GLU A 696 -14.23 -14.17 -26.47
CA GLU A 696 -14.34 -13.36 -27.69
C GLU A 696 -15.24 -12.13 -27.48
N PHE A 697 -16.26 -12.25 -26.64
CA PHE A 697 -17.24 -11.21 -26.35
C PHE A 697 -16.90 -10.39 -25.09
N LEU A 698 -15.85 -10.77 -24.35
CA LEU A 698 -15.50 -10.19 -23.06
C LEU A 698 -14.88 -8.79 -23.19
N LEU A 699 -15.54 -7.80 -22.60
CA LEU A 699 -14.98 -6.46 -22.39
C LEU A 699 -14.13 -6.40 -21.14
N PHE A 700 -14.69 -6.81 -20.00
CA PHE A 700 -14.04 -6.78 -18.69
C PHE A 700 -14.17 -8.12 -17.98
N PRO A 701 -13.07 -8.71 -17.44
CA PRO A 701 -11.72 -8.18 -17.47
C PRO A 701 -11.09 -8.31 -18.87
N GLY A 702 -10.55 -7.21 -19.40
CA GLY A 702 -9.76 -7.18 -20.63
C GLY A 702 -8.25 -7.23 -20.35
N PRO A 703 -7.38 -7.09 -21.38
CA PRO A 703 -5.97 -6.80 -21.17
C PRO A 703 -5.83 -5.45 -20.44
N PRO A 704 -4.71 -5.23 -19.73
CA PRO A 704 -4.47 -3.98 -19.02
C PRO A 704 -4.50 -2.76 -19.95
N GLY A 705 -5.10 -1.66 -19.48
CA GLY A 705 -5.22 -0.41 -20.22
C GLY A 705 -6.60 -0.19 -20.85
N GLY A 706 -6.62 0.50 -21.98
CA GLY A 706 -7.82 0.91 -22.69
C GLY A 706 -7.99 0.28 -24.07
N ARG A 707 -9.24 0.07 -24.46
CA ARG A 707 -9.62 -0.40 -25.80
C ARG A 707 -10.40 0.69 -26.54
N ILE A 708 -10.28 0.72 -27.87
CA ILE A 708 -11.08 1.57 -28.74
C ILE A 708 -12.00 0.65 -29.55
N LEU A 709 -13.31 0.89 -29.53
CA LEU A 709 -14.28 0.17 -30.38
C LEU A 709 -14.57 0.97 -31.65
N GLU A 710 -15.04 0.26 -32.67
CA GLU A 710 -15.51 0.88 -33.92
C GLU A 710 -16.84 1.62 -33.71
N GLY A 711 -17.06 2.71 -34.45
CA GLY A 711 -18.19 3.63 -34.26
C GLY A 711 -19.59 3.10 -34.60
N GLY A 712 -19.73 1.79 -34.78
CA GLY A 712 -20.98 1.08 -35.05
C GLY A 712 -21.46 0.16 -33.92
N THR A 713 -20.67 -0.05 -32.86
CA THR A 713 -21.02 -1.00 -31.79
C THR A 713 -22.26 -0.57 -30.98
N PHE A 714 -22.45 0.74 -30.77
CA PHE A 714 -23.58 1.31 -30.03
C PHE A 714 -24.20 2.53 -30.74
N PRO A 715 -24.98 2.34 -31.82
CA PRO A 715 -25.51 3.45 -32.60
C PRO A 715 -26.58 4.25 -31.83
N VAL A 716 -26.64 5.56 -32.04
CA VAL A 716 -27.64 6.44 -31.42
C VAL A 716 -29.01 6.23 -32.05
N LEU A 717 -30.00 5.83 -31.25
CA LEU A 717 -31.41 5.87 -31.59
C LEU A 717 -31.84 7.33 -31.85
N VAL A 718 -32.18 7.65 -33.10
CA VAL A 718 -32.99 8.83 -33.41
C VAL A 718 -34.41 8.46 -32.99
N GLY A 719 -34.95 9.10 -31.96
CA GLY A 719 -36.38 8.99 -31.64
C GLY A 719 -37.22 9.40 -32.85
N PRO A 720 -38.51 9.01 -32.93
CA PRO A 720 -39.37 9.50 -34.00
C PRO A 720 -39.29 11.01 -34.00
N GLU A 721 -39.04 11.60 -35.18
CA GLU A 721 -38.98 13.04 -35.38
C GLU A 721 -40.10 13.70 -34.58
N GLU A 722 -39.75 14.68 -33.72
CA GLU A 722 -40.72 15.70 -33.34
C GLU A 722 -41.20 16.29 -34.66
N THR A 723 -42.31 15.76 -35.15
CA THR A 723 -43.08 16.32 -36.23
C THR A 723 -43.47 17.68 -35.68
N THR A 724 -42.74 18.68 -36.14
CA THR A 724 -43.07 20.08 -35.94
C THR A 724 -44.46 20.24 -36.50
N ALA A 725 -45.45 20.20 -35.62
CA ALA A 725 -46.81 20.57 -35.93
C ALA A 725 -46.75 22.05 -36.30
N LEU A 726 -46.60 22.30 -37.61
CA LEU A 726 -46.98 23.55 -38.24
C LEU A 726 -48.46 23.77 -37.94
N PHE A 727 -48.75 24.49 -36.86
CA PHE A 727 -50.04 25.14 -36.70
C PHE A 727 -50.04 26.40 -37.57
N PRO A 728 -50.93 26.53 -38.56
CA PRO A 728 -51.12 27.79 -39.24
C PRO A 728 -52.10 28.65 -38.42
N ARG A 729 -51.56 29.55 -37.59
CA ARG A 729 -51.93 30.98 -37.44
C ARG A 729 -51.38 31.56 -36.14
#